data_AF-A0A2D5BSY0-F1
#
_entry.id   AF-A0A2D5BSY0-F1
#
_cell.length_a   1.000
_cell.length_b   1.000
_cell.length_c   1.000
_cell.angle_alpha   90.00
_cell.angle_beta   90.00
_cell.angle_gamma   90.00
#
_symmetry.space_group_name_H-M   'P 1'
#
loop_
_entity.id
_entity.type
_entity.pdbx_description
1 polymer ?
#
loop_
_entity_poly.entity_id
_entity_poly.type
_entity_poly.pdbx_seq_one_letter_code
_entity_poly.pdbx_strand_id
1 'polypeptide(L)'
;MLALVCVVVAPAQELSGHGEFMNKFAAAVKADDFNAQSKLLDDNKKHILNGFMNWENAWCRFSQGEDGNSKESAAWIMQVLEALASINTIKGERDKFLVQRIPWLQGLTNEQKRAKLKMRTLLDSSFNDWNKVMKTPVLAEAQKLASVYGESVGYASDGDDQYWAANNCNLAAKVLEKVKDWYGTAYWYKKGAAFGETGHARAKIEGLRLDYWGAEAAKQGKLRFEFIDVTVATEESRKKYETAIAKAAADAVKGGGKPGEPAAGGGVGAPKNDEASKKAIAAMPPAPNKHPDGVDLGWAEVSGLKVSKLKKWPTIDTSYFRANAHWTFWDFIQVQREQAMPVRILPLSDTVLENRKGKLMLHPGGKGKAKEERLKLGPKAKLREFKKVSYDDGSSGKLWHEMMVRPNRYQQNGFTMGGSSDLITVLYRGGTMVAGKLRGVKFELHDANGNGKFNDWGADYLIFGKGKKAQCRALSKYIELDGLMYEFGLDANGKTVRTKPYTGPIAPLKFEYKSGIKPSAMLARGNLVEDQNYFHDLLQCREKPQWVVPGARIFWEGYIAMGKGDKRQTIWIQRGRARPFTVTAGMLNIWKMGGAGDGGFVFDAKATVEKGSGGKSQIVLLGSDVKIYGSFGELYASITTGHVTPQVQVSVGKDSTKAVIKKKMRAPERADVTKNSNNMFCPKTLELKKEFSGSDYRFKLSADYKPLGRIRSDWITGN
;
A
#
# COMPACT_ATOMS: atom_id res chain seq x y z
N MET A 1 10.45 -51.19 30.78
CA MET A 1 11.64 -50.76 30.02
C MET A 1 11.22 -50.49 28.58
N LEU A 2 11.08 -49.21 28.20
CA LEU A 2 10.94 -48.83 26.79
C LEU A 2 12.35 -48.59 26.24
N ALA A 3 12.78 -49.43 25.28
CA ALA A 3 14.02 -49.21 24.56
C ALA A 3 13.82 -48.06 23.56
N LEU A 4 14.45 -46.93 23.83
CA LEU A 4 14.51 -45.79 22.92
C LEU A 4 15.46 -46.16 21.78
N VAL A 5 14.92 -46.56 20.63
CA VAL A 5 15.72 -46.78 19.42
C VAL A 5 16.06 -45.40 18.84
N CYS A 6 17.28 -44.92 19.12
CA CYS A 6 17.85 -43.78 18.42
C CYS A 6 18.12 -44.20 16.96
N VAL A 7 17.22 -43.83 16.04
CA VAL A 7 17.47 -43.95 14.61
C VAL A 7 18.55 -42.92 14.25
N VAL A 8 19.76 -43.42 13.97
CA VAL A 8 20.84 -42.60 13.40
C VAL A 8 20.42 -42.25 11.97
N VAL A 9 19.94 -41.02 11.77
CA VAL A 9 19.63 -40.51 10.43
C VAL A 9 20.95 -40.28 9.71
N ALA A 10 21.20 -41.07 8.66
CA ALA A 10 22.36 -40.86 7.80
C ALA A 10 22.32 -39.42 7.21
N PRO A 11 23.48 -38.73 7.12
CA PRO A 11 23.53 -37.36 6.63
C PRO A 11 22.94 -37.26 5.22
N ALA A 12 22.32 -36.11 4.92
CA ALA A 12 21.76 -35.82 3.60
C ALA A 12 22.84 -35.96 2.52
N GLN A 13 22.56 -36.73 1.47
CA GLN A 13 23.50 -36.89 0.36
C GLN A 13 23.14 -35.87 -0.72
N GLU A 14 23.75 -34.69 -0.64
CA GLU A 14 23.61 -33.68 -1.68
C GLU A 14 24.43 -34.07 -2.92
N LEU A 15 23.77 -34.15 -4.07
CA LEU A 15 24.38 -34.57 -5.33
C LEU A 15 25.05 -33.40 -6.05
N SER A 16 26.05 -33.73 -6.86
CA SER A 16 26.91 -32.74 -7.52
C SER A 16 26.19 -31.96 -8.63
N GLY A 17 25.17 -32.55 -9.24
CA GLY A 17 24.42 -31.93 -10.33
C GLY A 17 23.06 -32.54 -10.61
N HIS A 18 22.25 -31.82 -11.38
CA HIS A 18 20.90 -32.22 -11.73
C HIS A 18 20.83 -33.49 -12.59
N GLY A 19 21.87 -33.78 -13.40
CA GLY A 19 21.96 -35.04 -14.17
C GLY A 19 22.14 -36.26 -13.26
N GLU A 20 23.05 -36.18 -12.28
CA GLU A 20 23.25 -37.23 -11.29
C GLU A 20 21.98 -37.47 -10.47
N PHE A 21 21.30 -36.38 -10.07
CA PHE A 21 20.00 -36.44 -9.39
C PHE A 21 18.97 -37.21 -10.21
N MET A 22 18.73 -36.84 -11.46
CA MET A 22 17.70 -37.50 -12.26
C MET A 22 18.02 -38.97 -12.54
N ASN A 23 19.29 -39.33 -12.74
CA ASN A 23 19.69 -40.73 -12.93
C ASN A 23 19.43 -41.57 -11.68
N LYS A 24 19.78 -41.06 -10.48
CA LYS A 24 19.49 -41.74 -9.21
C LYS A 24 17.99 -41.80 -8.93
N PHE A 25 17.25 -40.73 -9.23
CA PHE A 25 15.80 -40.70 -9.09
C PHE A 25 15.13 -41.72 -10.02
N ALA A 26 15.53 -41.77 -11.29
CA ALA A 26 15.03 -42.75 -12.26
C ALA A 26 15.34 -44.20 -11.83
N ALA A 27 16.52 -44.47 -11.27
CA ALA A 27 16.84 -45.78 -10.71
C ALA A 27 15.90 -46.15 -9.55
N ALA A 28 15.58 -45.21 -8.67
CA ALA A 28 14.63 -45.40 -7.57
C ALA A 28 13.18 -45.60 -8.07
N VAL A 29 12.77 -44.93 -9.16
CA VAL A 29 11.49 -45.18 -9.85
C VAL A 29 11.48 -46.59 -10.43
N LYS A 30 12.57 -47.04 -11.07
CA LYS A 30 12.69 -48.38 -11.66
C LYS A 30 12.60 -49.48 -10.60
N ALA A 31 13.11 -49.20 -9.40
CA ALA A 31 13.08 -50.10 -8.25
C ALA A 31 11.78 -50.03 -7.43
N ASP A 32 10.83 -49.16 -7.81
CA ASP A 32 9.61 -48.87 -7.04
C ASP A 32 9.87 -48.48 -5.56
N ASP A 33 11.01 -47.83 -5.30
CA ASP A 33 11.43 -47.44 -3.95
C ASP A 33 10.99 -45.99 -3.65
N PHE A 34 9.75 -45.85 -3.16
CA PHE A 34 9.18 -44.54 -2.79
C PHE A 34 10.02 -43.81 -1.72
N ASN A 35 10.65 -44.53 -0.78
CA ASN A 35 11.45 -43.92 0.27
C ASN A 35 12.73 -43.31 -0.30
N ALA A 36 13.40 -44.01 -1.21
CA ALA A 36 14.55 -43.47 -1.92
C ALA A 36 14.17 -42.28 -2.81
N GLN A 37 13.07 -42.37 -3.56
CA GLN A 37 12.56 -41.26 -4.38
C GLN A 37 12.28 -40.02 -3.53
N SER A 38 11.57 -40.20 -2.41
CA SER A 38 11.28 -39.15 -1.43
C SER A 38 12.54 -38.54 -0.84
N LYS A 39 13.50 -39.37 -0.40
CA LYS A 39 14.73 -38.88 0.23
C LYS A 39 15.58 -38.10 -0.76
N LEU A 40 15.67 -38.56 -2.01
CA LEU A 40 16.38 -37.85 -3.06
C LEU A 40 15.77 -36.46 -3.30
N LEU A 41 14.44 -36.33 -3.29
CA LEU A 41 13.75 -35.05 -3.43
C LEU A 41 14.10 -34.09 -2.28
N ASP A 42 14.00 -34.58 -1.04
CA ASP A 42 14.25 -33.81 0.18
C ASP A 42 15.71 -33.31 0.24
N ASP A 43 16.66 -34.18 -0.13
CA ASP A 43 18.10 -33.88 -0.09
C ASP A 43 18.58 -32.99 -1.26
N ASN A 44 17.83 -32.89 -2.37
CA ASN A 44 18.30 -32.31 -3.63
C ASN A 44 17.38 -31.25 -4.24
N LYS A 45 16.66 -30.47 -3.41
CA LYS A 45 15.66 -29.48 -3.86
C LYS A 45 16.14 -28.52 -4.95
N LYS A 46 17.40 -28.08 -4.89
CA LYS A 46 18.01 -27.16 -5.87
C LYS A 46 18.13 -27.75 -7.29
N HIS A 47 18.10 -29.06 -7.41
CA HIS A 47 18.30 -29.79 -8.67
C HIS A 47 17.00 -30.17 -9.38
N ILE A 48 15.87 -30.18 -8.66
CA ILE A 48 14.58 -30.70 -9.15
C ILE A 48 14.15 -30.03 -10.45
N LEU A 49 14.09 -28.70 -10.49
CA LEU A 49 13.59 -27.96 -11.66
C LEU A 49 14.47 -28.16 -12.90
N ASN A 50 15.79 -28.04 -12.73
CA ASN A 50 16.73 -28.22 -13.83
C ASN A 50 16.78 -29.68 -14.31
N GLY A 51 16.67 -30.63 -13.39
CA GLY A 51 16.58 -32.05 -13.68
C GLY A 51 15.34 -32.38 -14.51
N PHE A 52 14.18 -31.92 -14.04
CA PHE A 52 12.90 -32.06 -14.74
C PHE A 52 12.99 -31.49 -16.16
N MET A 53 13.42 -30.24 -16.32
CA MET A 53 13.52 -29.57 -17.62
C MET A 53 14.47 -30.27 -18.59
N ASN A 54 15.56 -30.87 -18.10
CA ASN A 54 16.48 -31.60 -18.96
C ASN A 54 15.91 -32.93 -19.43
N TRP A 55 15.24 -33.66 -18.55
CA TRP A 55 14.57 -34.91 -18.91
C TRP A 55 13.35 -34.67 -19.79
N GLU A 56 12.66 -33.57 -19.60
CA GLU A 56 11.62 -33.09 -20.50
C GLU A 56 12.14 -32.89 -21.93
N ASN A 57 13.32 -32.27 -22.11
CA ASN A 57 13.93 -32.14 -23.44
C ASN A 57 14.38 -33.49 -24.02
N ALA A 58 14.81 -34.43 -23.18
CA ALA A 58 15.10 -35.79 -23.62
C ALA A 58 13.81 -36.49 -24.10
N TRP A 59 12.71 -36.33 -23.36
CA TRP A 59 11.40 -36.86 -23.75
C TRP A 59 10.93 -36.30 -25.11
N CYS A 60 11.05 -34.99 -25.33
CA CYS A 60 10.68 -34.38 -26.61
C CYS A 60 11.50 -34.95 -27.78
N ARG A 61 12.80 -35.23 -27.59
CA ARG A 61 13.65 -35.91 -28.60
C ARG A 61 13.18 -37.33 -28.87
N PHE A 62 13.10 -38.17 -27.84
CA PHE A 62 12.74 -39.58 -28.01
C PHE A 62 11.31 -39.77 -28.51
N SER A 63 10.36 -38.91 -28.13
CA SER A 63 8.97 -39.05 -28.58
C SER A 63 8.76 -38.69 -30.07
N GLN A 64 9.79 -38.17 -30.76
CA GLN A 64 9.73 -37.88 -32.21
C GLN A 64 10.10 -39.07 -33.09
N GLY A 65 10.57 -40.18 -32.54
CA GLY A 65 10.81 -41.39 -33.32
C GLY A 65 12.15 -41.43 -34.07
N GLU A 66 13.09 -40.52 -33.78
CA GLU A 66 14.33 -40.36 -34.56
C GLU A 66 15.37 -41.49 -34.34
N ASP A 67 15.16 -42.35 -33.33
CA ASP A 67 16.03 -43.49 -32.99
C ASP A 67 15.25 -44.84 -32.92
N GLY A 68 15.91 -45.98 -33.15
CA GLY A 68 15.28 -47.31 -33.16
C GLY A 68 14.58 -47.73 -31.85
N ASN A 69 15.01 -47.23 -30.68
CA ASN A 69 14.42 -47.48 -29.36
C ASN A 69 13.70 -46.25 -28.76
N SER A 70 13.31 -45.31 -29.62
CA SER A 70 12.79 -43.99 -29.23
C SER A 70 11.47 -44.02 -28.46
N LYS A 71 10.53 -44.90 -28.81
CA LYS A 71 9.23 -45.01 -28.14
C LYS A 71 9.33 -45.52 -26.69
N GLU A 72 10.11 -46.58 -26.47
CA GLU A 72 10.31 -47.14 -25.13
C GLU A 72 11.04 -46.15 -24.21
N SER A 73 12.06 -45.47 -24.76
CA SER A 73 12.79 -44.44 -24.03
C SER A 73 11.89 -43.25 -23.66
N ALA A 74 11.02 -42.81 -24.56
CA ALA A 74 10.06 -41.75 -24.28
C ALA A 74 9.04 -42.16 -23.21
N ALA A 75 8.50 -43.39 -23.28
CA ALA A 75 7.58 -43.90 -22.27
C ALA A 75 8.23 -43.95 -20.88
N TRP A 76 9.45 -44.47 -20.80
CA TRP A 76 10.22 -44.53 -19.55
C TRP A 76 10.48 -43.14 -18.95
N ILE A 77 10.93 -42.18 -19.76
CA ILE A 77 11.20 -40.82 -19.29
C ILE A 77 9.92 -40.16 -18.75
N MET A 78 8.78 -40.35 -19.42
CA MET A 78 7.50 -39.81 -18.94
C MET A 78 7.11 -40.40 -17.58
N GLN A 79 7.27 -41.71 -17.39
CA GLN A 79 7.02 -42.36 -16.10
C GLN A 79 7.86 -41.74 -14.97
N VAL A 80 9.14 -41.44 -15.24
CA VAL A 80 10.02 -40.79 -14.27
C VAL A 80 9.57 -39.36 -13.95
N LEU A 81 9.15 -38.58 -14.97
CA LEU A 81 8.64 -37.22 -14.78
C LEU A 81 7.31 -37.21 -13.99
N GLU A 82 6.41 -38.16 -14.26
CA GLU A 82 5.16 -38.37 -13.53
C GLU A 82 5.39 -38.72 -12.06
N ALA A 83 6.33 -39.62 -11.77
CA ALA A 83 6.72 -39.97 -10.41
C ALA A 83 7.28 -38.75 -9.66
N LEU A 84 8.15 -37.96 -10.32
CA LEU A 84 8.71 -36.74 -9.74
C LEU A 84 7.62 -35.71 -9.40
N ALA A 85 6.68 -35.47 -10.31
CA ALA A 85 5.55 -34.56 -10.09
C ALA A 85 4.61 -35.05 -8.97
N SER A 86 4.37 -36.36 -8.90
CA SER A 86 3.48 -36.98 -7.90
C SER A 86 4.05 -36.87 -6.49
N ILE A 87 5.32 -37.19 -6.28
CA ILE A 87 5.95 -37.12 -4.95
C ILE A 87 6.04 -35.68 -4.46
N ASN A 88 6.37 -34.74 -5.36
CA ASN A 88 6.39 -33.31 -5.04
C ASN A 88 5.01 -32.82 -4.54
N THR A 89 3.93 -33.41 -5.05
CA THR A 89 2.56 -33.13 -4.59
C THR A 89 2.29 -33.71 -3.20
N ILE A 90 2.67 -34.97 -2.96
CA ILE A 90 2.43 -35.69 -1.69
C ILE A 90 3.16 -35.01 -0.53
N LYS A 91 4.37 -34.50 -0.75
CA LYS A 91 5.22 -33.88 0.28
C LYS A 91 4.78 -32.47 0.71
N GLY A 92 3.73 -31.91 0.11
CA GLY A 92 3.28 -30.55 0.41
C GLY A 92 4.18 -29.44 -0.16
N GLU A 93 5.29 -29.80 -0.79
CA GLU A 93 6.19 -28.91 -1.54
C GLU A 93 5.62 -28.60 -2.92
N ARG A 94 4.41 -28.04 -2.97
CA ARG A 94 3.64 -27.84 -4.21
C ARG A 94 4.30 -26.85 -5.17
N ASP A 95 5.36 -27.26 -5.88
CA ASP A 95 5.71 -26.63 -7.14
C ASP A 95 4.68 -27.08 -8.18
N LYS A 96 3.50 -26.43 -8.12
CA LYS A 96 2.35 -26.68 -8.99
C LYS A 96 2.73 -26.70 -10.47
N PHE A 97 3.82 -26.01 -10.81
CA PHE A 97 4.42 -25.99 -12.13
C PHE A 97 4.77 -27.38 -12.66
N LEU A 98 5.41 -28.25 -11.87
CA LEU A 98 5.81 -29.60 -12.33
C LEU A 98 4.59 -30.45 -12.64
N VAL A 99 3.58 -30.39 -11.77
CA VAL A 99 2.32 -31.12 -11.91
C VAL A 99 1.54 -30.66 -13.14
N GLN A 100 1.49 -29.35 -13.37
CA GLN A 100 0.78 -28.76 -14.51
C GLN A 100 1.48 -29.00 -15.86
N ARG A 101 2.80 -29.28 -15.86
CA ARG A 101 3.57 -29.56 -17.09
C ARG A 101 3.33 -30.95 -17.66
N ILE A 102 3.04 -31.96 -16.85
CA ILE A 102 2.87 -33.34 -17.34
C ILE A 102 1.74 -33.44 -18.39
N PRO A 103 0.49 -32.98 -18.12
CA PRO A 103 -0.58 -33.07 -19.12
C PRO A 103 -0.30 -32.22 -20.37
N TRP A 104 0.37 -31.07 -20.20
CA TRP A 104 0.78 -30.22 -21.30
C TRP A 104 1.80 -30.93 -22.21
N LEU A 105 2.84 -31.55 -21.63
CA LEU A 105 3.84 -32.31 -22.39
C LEU A 105 3.21 -33.41 -23.23
N GLN A 106 2.32 -34.20 -22.62
CA GLN A 106 1.60 -35.28 -23.29
C GLN A 106 0.71 -34.77 -24.44
N GLY A 107 0.24 -33.53 -24.36
CA GLY A 107 -0.57 -32.87 -25.39
C GLY A 107 0.21 -32.25 -26.55
N LEU A 108 1.55 -32.22 -26.51
CA LEU A 108 2.35 -31.57 -27.56
C LEU A 108 2.32 -32.32 -28.90
N THR A 109 2.13 -31.59 -30.00
CA THR A 109 2.33 -32.10 -31.36
C THR A 109 3.82 -32.30 -31.66
N ASN A 110 4.14 -33.01 -32.76
CA ASN A 110 5.52 -33.18 -33.18
C ASN A 110 6.19 -31.86 -33.57
N GLU A 111 5.45 -30.95 -34.19
CA GLU A 111 5.91 -29.60 -34.52
C GLU A 111 6.25 -28.81 -33.26
N GLN A 112 5.37 -28.84 -32.25
CA GLN A 112 5.60 -28.15 -30.98
C GLN A 112 6.82 -28.71 -30.24
N LYS A 113 7.00 -30.04 -30.24
CA LYS A 113 8.20 -30.69 -29.69
C LYS A 113 9.47 -30.23 -30.44
N ARG A 114 9.44 -30.13 -31.76
CA ARG A 114 10.59 -29.65 -32.57
C ARG A 114 10.91 -28.19 -32.26
N ALA A 115 9.89 -27.34 -32.15
CA ALA A 115 10.05 -25.94 -31.78
C ALA A 115 10.72 -25.80 -30.40
N LYS A 116 10.24 -26.57 -29.41
CA LYS A 116 10.85 -26.61 -28.08
C LYS A 116 12.31 -27.07 -28.09
N LEU A 117 12.66 -28.08 -28.89
CA LEU A 117 14.04 -28.52 -29.02
C LEU A 117 14.93 -27.44 -29.68
N LYS A 118 14.44 -26.75 -30.71
CA LYS A 118 15.15 -25.61 -31.31
C LYS A 118 15.40 -24.48 -30.30
N MET A 119 14.38 -24.12 -29.52
CA MET A 119 14.51 -23.18 -28.41
C MET A 119 15.63 -23.59 -27.47
N ARG A 120 15.67 -24.87 -27.07
CA ARG A 120 16.68 -25.36 -26.13
C ARG A 120 18.09 -25.31 -26.72
N THR A 121 18.27 -25.75 -27.95
CA THR A 121 19.55 -25.68 -28.66
C THR A 121 20.07 -24.24 -28.72
N LEU A 122 19.19 -23.28 -28.99
CA LEU A 122 19.54 -21.86 -29.05
C LEU A 122 19.90 -21.28 -27.66
N LEU A 123 19.21 -21.72 -26.61
CA LEU A 123 19.55 -21.37 -25.23
C LEU A 123 20.92 -21.90 -24.81
N ASP A 124 21.21 -23.16 -25.12
CA ASP A 124 22.47 -23.79 -24.75
C ASP A 124 23.66 -23.15 -25.51
N SER A 125 23.48 -22.81 -26.79
CA SER A 125 24.53 -22.14 -27.58
C SER A 125 24.78 -20.68 -27.16
N SER A 126 23.78 -20.01 -26.58
CA SER A 126 23.89 -18.60 -26.14
C SER A 126 24.46 -18.42 -24.73
N PHE A 127 24.72 -19.50 -23.97
CA PHE A 127 25.17 -19.41 -22.59
C PHE A 127 26.56 -18.75 -22.43
N ASN A 128 27.47 -19.01 -23.36
CA ASN A 128 28.80 -18.37 -23.35
C ASN A 128 28.70 -16.86 -23.64
N ASP A 129 27.84 -16.48 -24.58
CA ASP A 129 27.57 -15.08 -24.90
C ASP A 129 26.92 -14.35 -23.72
N TRP A 130 26.00 -15.01 -22.99
CA TRP A 130 25.44 -14.50 -21.75
C TRP A 130 26.53 -14.18 -20.72
N ASN A 131 27.40 -15.16 -20.42
CA ASN A 131 28.47 -14.95 -19.45
C ASN A 131 29.41 -13.82 -19.87
N LYS A 132 29.70 -13.72 -21.18
CA LYS A 132 30.50 -12.63 -21.75
C LYS A 132 29.84 -11.27 -21.52
N VAL A 133 28.58 -11.08 -21.93
CA VAL A 133 27.87 -9.79 -21.80
C VAL A 133 27.66 -9.41 -20.34
N MET A 134 27.37 -10.37 -19.47
CA MET A 134 27.16 -10.10 -18.04
C MET A 134 28.43 -9.66 -17.32
N LYS A 135 29.61 -10.11 -17.80
CA LYS A 135 30.92 -9.72 -17.26
C LYS A 135 31.42 -8.41 -17.86
N THR A 136 31.27 -8.23 -19.18
CA THR A 136 31.76 -7.06 -19.92
C THR A 136 30.64 -6.56 -20.85
N PRO A 137 29.75 -5.68 -20.35
CA PRO A 137 28.56 -5.30 -21.08
C PRO A 137 28.89 -4.33 -22.23
N VAL A 138 28.70 -4.78 -23.46
CA VAL A 138 28.82 -3.98 -24.69
C VAL A 138 27.46 -3.93 -25.37
N LEU A 139 26.99 -2.73 -25.74
CA LEU A 139 25.63 -2.52 -26.27
C LEU A 139 25.31 -3.42 -27.47
N ALA A 140 26.18 -3.46 -28.48
CA ALA A 140 25.96 -4.26 -29.69
C ALA A 140 25.90 -5.77 -29.39
N GLU A 141 26.74 -6.26 -28.48
CA GLU A 141 26.73 -7.68 -28.08
C GLU A 141 25.48 -8.02 -27.25
N ALA A 142 25.07 -7.11 -26.35
CA ALA A 142 23.85 -7.23 -25.58
C ALA A 142 22.60 -7.24 -26.47
N GLN A 143 22.54 -6.38 -27.49
CA GLN A 143 21.44 -6.34 -28.45
C GLN A 143 21.40 -7.61 -29.31
N LYS A 144 22.57 -8.09 -29.78
CA LYS A 144 22.66 -9.37 -30.49
C LYS A 144 22.14 -10.54 -29.65
N LEU A 145 22.58 -10.63 -28.39
CA LEU A 145 22.15 -11.69 -27.48
C LEU A 145 20.65 -11.56 -27.11
N ALA A 146 20.14 -10.35 -26.91
CA ALA A 146 18.71 -10.13 -26.70
C ALA A 146 17.87 -10.54 -27.92
N SER A 147 18.39 -10.36 -29.14
CA SER A 147 17.76 -10.87 -30.36
C SER A 147 17.71 -12.40 -30.40
N VAL A 148 18.78 -13.07 -29.96
CA VAL A 148 18.83 -14.55 -29.85
C VAL A 148 17.76 -15.03 -28.87
N TYR A 149 17.63 -14.41 -27.70
CA TYR A 149 16.54 -14.73 -26.77
C TYR A 149 15.16 -14.41 -27.37
N GLY A 150 15.05 -13.35 -28.17
CA GLY A 150 13.83 -13.03 -28.91
C GLY A 150 13.40 -14.11 -29.90
N GLU A 151 14.36 -14.72 -30.61
CA GLU A 151 14.10 -15.90 -31.44
C GLU A 151 13.69 -17.11 -30.59
N SER A 152 14.34 -17.32 -29.43
CA SER A 152 13.91 -18.35 -28.47
C SER A 152 12.48 -18.15 -27.97
N VAL A 153 12.00 -16.90 -27.82
CA VAL A 153 10.59 -16.61 -27.47
C VAL A 153 9.65 -17.09 -28.57
N GLY A 154 10.02 -16.95 -29.84
CA GLY A 154 9.26 -17.46 -30.98
C GLY A 154 9.13 -18.99 -30.91
N TYR A 155 10.26 -19.69 -30.82
CA TYR A 155 10.25 -21.15 -30.69
C TYR A 155 9.53 -21.66 -29.43
N ALA A 156 9.61 -20.95 -28.31
CA ALA A 156 8.85 -21.29 -27.10
C ALA A 156 7.35 -21.15 -27.34
N SER A 157 6.93 -20.09 -28.04
CA SER A 157 5.53 -19.83 -28.37
C SER A 157 4.98 -20.85 -29.36
N ASP A 158 5.76 -21.21 -30.38
CA ASP A 158 5.44 -22.28 -31.33
C ASP A 158 5.36 -23.65 -30.64
N GLY A 159 6.11 -23.84 -29.55
CA GLY A 159 6.04 -25.01 -28.67
C GLY A 159 4.92 -24.97 -27.62
N ASP A 160 4.06 -23.94 -27.63
CA ASP A 160 3.06 -23.65 -26.59
C ASP A 160 3.65 -23.61 -25.15
N ASP A 161 4.91 -23.22 -25.00
CA ASP A 161 5.62 -23.17 -23.72
C ASP A 161 5.73 -21.73 -23.19
N GLN A 162 4.61 -21.23 -22.66
CA GLN A 162 4.48 -19.85 -22.16
C GLN A 162 5.49 -19.52 -21.05
N TYR A 163 5.87 -20.49 -20.21
CA TYR A 163 6.89 -20.29 -19.19
C TYR A 163 8.23 -19.92 -19.81
N TRP A 164 8.68 -20.73 -20.77
CA TRP A 164 9.96 -20.46 -21.42
C TRP A 164 9.89 -19.21 -22.29
N ALA A 165 8.76 -18.90 -22.90
CA ALA A 165 8.57 -17.63 -23.61
C ALA A 165 8.76 -16.44 -22.66
N ALA A 166 8.12 -16.47 -21.47
CA ALA A 166 8.28 -15.45 -20.45
C ALA A 166 9.72 -15.39 -19.87
N ASN A 167 10.33 -16.55 -19.63
CA ASN A 167 11.70 -16.61 -19.09
C ASN A 167 12.74 -16.10 -20.10
N ASN A 168 12.59 -16.41 -21.39
CA ASN A 168 13.45 -15.85 -22.43
C ASN A 168 13.27 -14.33 -22.57
N CYS A 169 12.05 -13.83 -22.42
CA CYS A 169 11.81 -12.39 -22.30
C CYS A 169 12.58 -11.77 -21.11
N ASN A 170 12.55 -12.42 -19.94
CA ASN A 170 13.30 -11.99 -18.76
C ASN A 170 14.82 -11.97 -19.01
N LEU A 171 15.37 -12.99 -19.69
CA LEU A 171 16.79 -13.04 -20.05
C LEU A 171 17.16 -11.90 -21.01
N ALA A 172 16.38 -11.70 -22.07
CA ALA A 172 16.57 -10.58 -23.00
C ALA A 172 16.58 -9.22 -22.28
N ALA A 173 15.62 -9.00 -21.36
CA ALA A 173 15.52 -7.78 -20.59
C ALA A 173 16.76 -7.54 -19.70
N LYS A 174 17.23 -8.58 -18.98
CA LYS A 174 18.40 -8.51 -18.10
C LYS A 174 19.69 -8.17 -18.84
N VAL A 175 19.86 -8.71 -20.04
CA VAL A 175 21.02 -8.40 -20.89
C VAL A 175 21.02 -6.93 -21.30
N LEU A 176 19.86 -6.40 -21.73
CA LEU A 176 19.72 -5.00 -22.13
C LEU A 176 19.82 -4.03 -20.94
N GLU A 177 19.41 -4.46 -19.76
CA GLU A 177 19.54 -3.69 -18.52
C GLU A 177 21.01 -3.39 -18.20
N LYS A 178 21.92 -4.35 -18.43
CA LYS A 178 23.36 -4.17 -18.19
C LYS A 178 23.99 -3.06 -19.01
N VAL A 179 23.44 -2.79 -20.20
CA VAL A 179 23.89 -1.72 -21.10
C VAL A 179 22.97 -0.50 -21.05
N LYS A 180 22.04 -0.46 -20.10
CA LYS A 180 21.07 0.64 -19.90
C LYS A 180 20.22 0.95 -21.13
N ASP A 181 19.93 -0.04 -21.96
CA ASP A 181 18.93 0.10 -23.04
C ASP A 181 17.53 -0.05 -22.45
N TRP A 182 17.09 0.98 -21.72
CA TRP A 182 15.85 0.93 -20.93
C TRP A 182 14.60 0.67 -21.76
N TYR A 183 14.59 1.08 -23.04
CA TYR A 183 13.46 0.78 -23.93
C TYR A 183 13.38 -0.71 -24.20
N GLY A 184 14.50 -1.32 -24.62
CA GLY A 184 14.59 -2.74 -24.85
C GLY A 184 14.29 -3.56 -23.60
N THR A 185 14.82 -3.15 -22.44
CA THR A 185 14.53 -3.77 -21.15
C THR A 185 13.02 -3.73 -20.83
N ALA A 186 12.40 -2.56 -20.92
CA ALA A 186 10.97 -2.40 -20.65
C ALA A 186 10.09 -3.18 -21.65
N TYR A 187 10.46 -3.18 -22.93
CA TYR A 187 9.79 -3.95 -23.98
C TYR A 187 9.76 -5.45 -23.65
N TRP A 188 10.92 -6.04 -23.34
CA TRP A 188 10.98 -7.48 -23.09
C TRP A 188 10.27 -7.87 -21.80
N TYR A 189 10.38 -7.07 -20.74
CA TYR A 189 9.60 -7.31 -19.53
C TYR A 189 8.08 -7.26 -19.77
N LYS A 190 7.61 -6.25 -20.51
CA LYS A 190 6.19 -6.12 -20.86
C LYS A 190 5.70 -7.29 -21.71
N LYS A 191 6.51 -7.72 -22.69
CA LYS A 191 6.21 -8.88 -23.54
C LYS A 191 6.14 -10.17 -22.74
N GLY A 192 7.10 -10.36 -21.82
CA GLY A 192 7.12 -11.50 -20.92
C GLY A 192 5.91 -11.58 -19.99
N ALA A 193 5.44 -10.43 -19.49
CA ALA A 193 4.26 -10.35 -18.64
C ALA A 193 2.97 -10.79 -19.35
N ALA A 194 2.84 -10.53 -20.66
CA ALA A 194 1.67 -10.92 -21.45
C ALA A 194 1.47 -12.45 -21.51
N PHE A 195 2.54 -13.24 -21.41
CA PHE A 195 2.43 -14.70 -21.31
C PHE A 195 1.83 -15.19 -19.98
N GLY A 196 1.82 -14.35 -18.93
CA GLY A 196 1.22 -14.68 -17.64
C GLY A 196 -0.31 -14.55 -17.60
N GLU A 197 -0.93 -14.00 -18.64
CA GLU A 197 -2.38 -13.76 -18.66
C GLU A 197 -3.20 -15.04 -18.86
N THR A 198 -2.59 -16.10 -19.42
CA THR A 198 -3.26 -17.37 -19.73
C THR A 198 -2.36 -18.58 -19.42
N GLY A 199 -2.93 -19.79 -19.53
CA GLY A 199 -2.22 -21.07 -19.65
C GLY A 199 -1.60 -21.69 -18.38
N HIS A 200 -0.87 -22.78 -18.61
CA HIS A 200 -0.51 -23.81 -17.62
C HIS A 200 0.65 -23.42 -16.68
N ALA A 201 1.30 -22.27 -16.92
CA ALA A 201 2.45 -21.80 -16.15
C ALA A 201 2.25 -20.46 -15.43
N ARG A 202 1.02 -19.93 -15.44
CA ARG A 202 0.68 -18.60 -14.92
C ARG A 202 1.30 -18.28 -13.55
N ALA A 203 1.13 -19.14 -12.56
CA ALA A 203 1.64 -18.89 -11.20
C ALA A 203 3.19 -18.76 -11.16
N LYS A 204 3.90 -19.50 -12.03
CA LYS A 204 5.36 -19.42 -12.12
C LYS A 204 5.81 -18.14 -12.81
N ILE A 205 5.08 -17.72 -13.86
CA ILE A 205 5.31 -16.46 -14.58
C ILE A 205 5.04 -15.26 -13.67
N GLU A 206 3.94 -15.29 -12.90
CA GLU A 206 3.62 -14.27 -11.88
C GLU A 206 4.77 -14.13 -10.85
N GLY A 207 5.42 -15.24 -10.48
CA GLY A 207 6.60 -15.24 -9.62
C GLY A 207 7.83 -14.51 -10.18
N LEU A 208 7.93 -14.34 -11.50
CA LEU A 208 9.00 -13.57 -12.15
C LEU A 208 8.78 -12.04 -12.02
N ARG A 209 7.56 -11.60 -11.72
CA ARG A 209 7.18 -10.17 -11.54
C ARG A 209 7.59 -9.27 -12.73
N LEU A 210 7.41 -9.77 -13.95
CA LEU A 210 7.88 -9.10 -15.18
C LEU A 210 7.15 -7.78 -15.43
N ASP A 211 5.88 -7.67 -15.04
CA ASP A 211 5.09 -6.43 -15.08
C ASP A 211 5.74 -5.31 -14.24
N TYR A 212 6.13 -5.65 -13.00
CA TYR A 212 6.80 -4.76 -12.07
C TYR A 212 8.17 -4.32 -12.61
N TRP A 213 8.98 -5.27 -13.09
CA TRP A 213 10.31 -4.95 -13.63
C TRP A 213 10.23 -4.13 -14.91
N GLY A 214 9.21 -4.36 -15.76
CA GLY A 214 8.95 -3.53 -16.93
C GLY A 214 8.60 -2.09 -16.59
N ALA A 215 7.74 -1.89 -15.59
CA ALA A 215 7.40 -0.55 -15.10
C ALA A 215 8.61 0.17 -14.49
N GLU A 216 9.46 -0.54 -13.73
CA GLU A 216 10.67 0.03 -13.14
C GLU A 216 11.72 0.38 -14.21
N ALA A 217 11.92 -0.48 -15.21
CA ALA A 217 12.79 -0.17 -16.35
C ALA A 217 12.30 1.05 -17.14
N ALA A 218 10.99 1.15 -17.38
CA ALA A 218 10.40 2.31 -18.03
C ALA A 218 10.64 3.59 -17.22
N LYS A 219 10.48 3.54 -15.89
CA LYS A 219 10.77 4.66 -14.99
C LYS A 219 12.24 5.08 -15.05
N GLN A 220 13.18 4.13 -15.03
CA GLN A 220 14.61 4.42 -15.16
C GLN A 220 14.95 5.06 -16.52
N GLY A 221 14.31 4.59 -17.59
CA GLY A 221 14.43 5.17 -18.93
C GLY A 221 13.61 6.44 -19.17
N LYS A 222 12.83 6.92 -18.19
CA LYS A 222 11.86 8.02 -18.34
C LYS A 222 10.88 7.77 -19.50
N LEU A 223 10.46 6.53 -19.69
CA LEU A 223 9.59 6.06 -20.75
C LEU A 223 8.12 6.01 -20.31
N ARG A 224 7.20 6.19 -21.27
CA ARG A 224 5.76 5.91 -21.08
C ARG A 224 5.46 4.45 -21.39
N PHE A 225 5.43 3.62 -20.35
CA PHE A 225 5.29 2.16 -20.47
C PHE A 225 4.05 1.73 -21.27
N GLU A 226 2.98 2.51 -21.23
CA GLU A 226 1.73 2.30 -21.97
C GLU A 226 1.91 2.39 -23.50
N PHE A 227 2.91 3.12 -24.00
CA PHE A 227 3.16 3.31 -25.43
C PHE A 227 4.09 2.25 -26.04
N ILE A 228 4.66 1.38 -25.21
CA ILE A 228 5.50 0.28 -25.69
C ILE A 228 4.59 -0.81 -26.26
N ASP A 229 4.55 -0.94 -27.58
CA ASP A 229 3.77 -1.94 -28.29
C ASP A 229 4.54 -3.26 -28.39
N VAL A 230 4.13 -4.28 -27.64
CA VAL A 230 4.81 -5.60 -27.62
C VAL A 230 4.27 -6.57 -28.67
N THR A 231 3.26 -6.15 -29.46
CA THR A 231 2.67 -6.97 -30.53
C THR A 231 3.51 -6.95 -31.80
N VAL A 232 4.46 -6.03 -31.90
CA VAL A 232 5.40 -5.90 -33.02
C VAL A 232 6.84 -6.07 -32.57
N ALA A 233 7.77 -6.24 -33.53
CA ALA A 233 9.19 -6.37 -33.24
C ALA A 233 9.74 -5.13 -32.49
N THR A 234 10.77 -5.32 -31.66
CA THR A 234 11.31 -4.28 -30.76
C THR A 234 11.67 -2.98 -31.50
N GLU A 235 12.26 -3.06 -32.69
CA GLU A 235 12.63 -1.89 -33.50
C GLU A 235 11.41 -1.14 -34.05
N GLU A 236 10.39 -1.87 -34.52
CA GLU A 236 9.14 -1.26 -34.96
C GLU A 236 8.38 -0.64 -33.78
N SER A 237 8.37 -1.32 -32.64
CA SER A 237 7.83 -0.83 -31.38
C SER A 237 8.49 0.49 -30.98
N ARG A 238 9.83 0.56 -31.04
CA ARG A 238 10.60 1.78 -30.73
C ARG A 238 10.21 2.95 -31.65
N LYS A 239 10.10 2.70 -32.96
CA LYS A 239 9.64 3.72 -33.93
C LYS A 239 8.21 4.19 -33.65
N LYS A 240 7.30 3.26 -33.34
CA LYS A 240 5.91 3.57 -32.94
C LYS A 240 5.87 4.39 -31.66
N TYR A 241 6.70 4.04 -30.68
CA TYR A 241 6.81 4.74 -29.42
C TYR A 241 7.32 6.18 -29.61
N GLU A 242 8.40 6.37 -30.38
CA GLU A 242 8.93 7.71 -30.70
C GLU A 242 7.88 8.56 -31.41
N THR A 243 7.15 7.97 -32.36
CA THR A 243 6.03 8.64 -33.04
C THR A 243 4.91 8.99 -32.06
N ALA A 244 4.56 8.08 -31.15
CA ALA A 244 3.53 8.30 -30.14
C ALA A 244 3.93 9.37 -29.12
N ILE A 245 5.20 9.44 -28.72
CA ILE A 245 5.74 10.47 -27.84
C ILE A 245 5.79 11.81 -28.55
N ALA A 246 6.30 11.86 -29.79
CA ALA A 246 6.34 13.08 -30.59
C ALA A 246 4.92 13.61 -30.84
N LYS A 247 3.98 12.73 -31.15
CA LYS A 247 2.56 13.06 -31.26
C LYS A 247 1.99 13.52 -29.92
N ALA A 248 2.22 12.82 -28.82
CA ALA A 248 1.72 13.24 -27.50
C ALA A 248 2.32 14.57 -27.04
N ALA A 249 3.57 14.86 -27.38
CA ALA A 249 4.22 16.14 -27.13
C ALA A 249 3.65 17.23 -28.04
N ALA A 250 3.47 16.97 -29.33
CA ALA A 250 2.84 17.89 -30.28
C ALA A 250 1.38 18.16 -29.92
N ASP A 251 0.63 17.14 -29.49
CA ASP A 251 -0.75 17.23 -29.01
C ASP A 251 -0.81 17.97 -27.68
N ALA A 252 0.15 17.78 -26.77
CA ALA A 252 0.26 18.60 -25.56
C ALA A 252 0.57 20.07 -25.86
N VAL A 253 1.23 20.37 -26.98
CA VAL A 253 1.50 21.74 -27.47
C VAL A 253 0.33 22.30 -28.28
N LYS A 254 -0.45 21.47 -28.99
CA LYS A 254 -1.51 21.88 -29.93
C LYS A 254 -2.95 21.73 -29.42
N GLY A 255 -3.21 20.88 -28.43
CA GLY A 255 -4.56 20.42 -28.05
C GLY A 255 -4.80 20.38 -26.54
N GLY A 256 -5.67 21.20 -25.95
CA GLY A 256 -6.69 21.98 -26.63
C GLY A 256 -7.73 21.13 -27.39
N GLY A 257 -7.91 19.82 -27.10
CA GLY A 257 -8.88 18.92 -27.76
C GLY A 257 -8.24 17.97 -28.79
N LYS A 258 -8.80 16.80 -29.16
CA LYS A 258 -10.09 16.11 -28.93
C LYS A 258 -9.85 14.67 -28.39
N PRO A 259 -10.83 14.02 -27.72
CA PRO A 259 -10.66 12.70 -27.10
C PRO A 259 -10.95 11.57 -28.10
N GLY A 260 -10.01 10.63 -28.24
CA GLY A 260 -10.26 9.29 -28.77
C GLY A 260 -10.74 8.35 -27.66
N GLU A 261 -11.57 7.37 -28.03
CA GLU A 261 -12.23 6.41 -27.13
C GLU A 261 -11.24 5.56 -26.31
N PRO A 262 -11.45 5.40 -24.99
CA PRO A 262 -10.78 4.39 -24.21
C PRO A 262 -11.61 3.10 -24.10
N ALA A 263 -10.89 1.98 -24.22
CA ALA A 263 -11.38 0.62 -24.05
C ALA A 263 -11.99 0.35 -22.67
N ALA A 264 -12.95 -0.58 -22.65
CA ALA A 264 -13.73 -0.98 -21.50
C ALA A 264 -12.86 -1.67 -20.42
N GLY A 265 -12.83 -1.09 -19.22
CA GLY A 265 -12.17 -1.68 -18.07
C GLY A 265 -12.37 -0.90 -16.78
N GLY A 266 -13.59 -0.92 -16.22
CA GLY A 266 -13.90 -0.87 -14.78
C GLY A 266 -13.23 0.16 -13.85
N GLY A 267 -12.62 1.23 -14.36
CA GLY A 267 -12.07 2.33 -13.59
C GLY A 267 -13.15 3.38 -13.33
N VAL A 268 -13.27 3.81 -12.08
CA VAL A 268 -14.00 5.01 -11.65
C VAL A 268 -13.89 6.08 -12.75
N GLY A 269 -15.02 6.40 -13.39
CA GLY A 269 -15.05 7.16 -14.64
C GLY A 269 -14.17 8.40 -14.57
N ALA A 270 -13.15 8.44 -15.43
CA ALA A 270 -12.53 9.70 -15.80
C ALA A 270 -13.65 10.63 -16.27
N PRO A 271 -13.66 11.91 -15.86
CA PRO A 271 -14.60 12.87 -16.42
C PRO A 271 -14.53 12.80 -17.95
N LYS A 272 -15.70 12.77 -18.60
CA LYS A 272 -15.76 13.09 -20.02
C LYS A 272 -15.05 14.43 -20.20
N ASN A 273 -14.20 14.53 -21.22
CA ASN A 273 -13.37 15.69 -21.50
C ASN A 273 -14.26 16.87 -21.95
N ASP A 274 -15.05 17.39 -21.02
CA ASP A 274 -16.05 18.42 -21.22
C ASP A 274 -15.42 19.80 -21.20
N GLU A 275 -16.15 20.77 -21.73
CA GLU A 275 -15.69 22.16 -21.85
C GLU A 275 -15.35 22.78 -20.49
N ALA A 276 -16.02 22.32 -19.42
CA ALA A 276 -15.72 22.68 -18.04
C ALA A 276 -14.32 22.22 -17.60
N SER A 277 -13.92 21.00 -17.94
CA SER A 277 -12.58 20.46 -17.65
C SER A 277 -11.49 21.22 -18.40
N LYS A 278 -11.72 21.55 -19.69
CA LYS A 278 -10.79 22.38 -20.47
C LYS A 278 -10.64 23.78 -19.90
N LYS A 279 -11.76 24.43 -19.52
CA LYS A 279 -11.75 25.75 -18.87
C LYS A 279 -11.06 25.72 -17.51
N ALA A 280 -11.22 24.64 -16.75
CA ALA A 280 -10.54 24.44 -15.47
C ALA A 280 -9.02 24.25 -15.63
N ILE A 281 -8.57 23.50 -16.64
CA ILE A 281 -7.14 23.34 -16.98
C ILE A 281 -6.55 24.67 -17.48
N ALA A 282 -7.25 25.39 -18.35
CA ALA A 282 -6.81 26.69 -18.85
C ALA A 282 -6.72 27.76 -17.75
N ALA A 283 -7.51 27.63 -16.68
CA ALA A 283 -7.47 28.49 -15.50
C ALA A 283 -6.40 28.08 -14.47
N MET A 284 -5.65 27.01 -14.71
CA MET A 284 -4.55 26.62 -13.82
C MET A 284 -3.35 27.57 -13.99
N PRO A 285 -2.57 27.80 -12.92
CA PRO A 285 -1.28 28.44 -13.07
C PRO A 285 -0.38 27.64 -14.03
N PRO A 286 0.56 28.29 -14.73
CA PRO A 286 1.53 27.63 -15.59
C PRO A 286 2.14 26.41 -14.90
N ALA A 287 2.43 25.37 -15.69
CA ALA A 287 3.02 24.14 -15.17
C ALA A 287 4.28 24.47 -14.33
N PRO A 288 4.31 24.16 -13.02
CA PRO A 288 5.33 24.59 -12.04
C PRO A 288 6.72 23.97 -12.26
N ASN A 289 6.96 23.32 -13.40
CA ASN A 289 8.17 22.55 -13.64
C ASN A 289 9.19 23.24 -14.55
N LYS A 290 8.91 24.46 -15.01
CA LYS A 290 9.92 25.30 -15.64
C LYS A 290 10.61 26.11 -14.56
N HIS A 291 11.53 25.46 -13.86
CA HIS A 291 12.48 26.16 -12.99
C HIS A 291 13.26 27.14 -13.87
N PRO A 292 13.41 28.42 -13.50
CA PRO A 292 14.08 29.39 -14.34
C PRO A 292 15.51 28.92 -14.65
N ASP A 293 15.91 29.09 -15.91
CA ASP A 293 17.23 28.70 -16.41
C ASP A 293 18.31 29.36 -15.53
N GLY A 294 19.07 28.54 -14.79
CA GLY A 294 20.09 29.02 -13.83
C GLY A 294 19.87 28.60 -12.36
N VAL A 295 18.74 27.98 -12.01
CA VAL A 295 18.62 27.31 -10.70
C VAL A 295 19.48 26.05 -10.71
N ASP A 296 20.50 26.01 -9.85
CA ASP A 296 21.30 24.81 -9.61
C ASP A 296 20.36 23.60 -9.35
N LEU A 297 20.45 22.61 -10.24
CA LEU A 297 19.70 21.35 -10.17
C LEU A 297 20.14 20.48 -9.00
N GLY A 298 21.18 20.87 -8.27
CA GLY A 298 21.63 20.29 -7.02
C GLY A 298 20.70 20.57 -5.83
N TRP A 299 21.07 19.95 -4.70
CA TRP A 299 20.44 20.23 -3.41
C TRP A 299 20.89 21.60 -2.91
N ALA A 300 19.95 22.51 -2.69
CA ALA A 300 20.19 23.69 -1.87
C ALA A 300 19.90 23.35 -0.42
N GLU A 301 20.89 23.57 0.44
CA GLU A 301 20.83 23.23 1.85
C GLU A 301 20.74 24.49 2.73
N VAL A 302 19.98 24.37 3.82
CA VAL A 302 19.95 25.33 4.91
C VAL A 302 20.26 24.56 6.18
N SER A 303 21.48 24.74 6.69
CA SER A 303 21.99 24.08 7.89
C SER A 303 22.07 25.05 9.08
N GLY A 304 22.38 24.52 10.27
CA GLY A 304 22.50 25.31 11.49
C GLY A 304 21.17 25.89 12.00
N LEU A 305 20.04 25.31 11.58
CA LEU A 305 18.73 25.77 12.01
C LEU A 305 18.55 25.54 13.52
N LYS A 306 17.97 26.53 14.20
CA LYS A 306 17.78 26.50 15.65
C LYS A 306 16.44 25.90 16.02
N VAL A 307 16.50 24.78 16.74
CA VAL A 307 15.34 24.21 17.44
C VAL A 307 14.86 25.17 18.51
N SER A 308 13.57 25.49 18.50
CA SER A 308 12.97 26.53 19.33
C SER A 308 11.57 26.15 19.82
N LYS A 309 11.13 26.85 20.87
CA LYS A 309 9.77 26.67 21.41
C LYS A 309 8.73 27.25 20.46
N LEU A 310 7.60 26.55 20.31
CA LEU A 310 6.43 27.09 19.65
C LEU A 310 5.90 28.30 20.44
N LYS A 311 5.93 29.49 19.82
CA LYS A 311 5.50 30.74 20.48
C LYS A 311 3.98 30.82 20.61
N LYS A 312 3.27 30.36 19.60
CA LYS A 312 1.82 30.32 19.53
C LYS A 312 1.42 29.18 18.60
N TRP A 313 0.41 28.43 18.98
CA TRP A 313 -0.21 27.49 18.06
C TRP A 313 -0.69 28.22 16.82
N PRO A 314 -0.48 27.66 15.62
CA PRO A 314 -1.01 28.23 14.40
C PRO A 314 -2.52 28.40 14.57
N THR A 315 -3.01 29.63 14.71
CA THR A 315 -4.45 29.94 14.72
C THR A 315 -5.05 29.86 13.32
N ILE A 316 -4.40 29.12 12.44
CA ILE A 316 -4.72 29.05 11.02
C ILE A 316 -5.84 28.01 10.89
N ASP A 317 -6.80 28.30 10.02
CA ASP A 317 -7.73 27.32 9.46
C ASP A 317 -6.93 26.33 8.59
N THR A 318 -6.04 25.56 9.24
CA THR A 318 -5.17 24.60 8.58
C THR A 318 -5.97 23.36 8.29
N SER A 319 -5.75 22.85 7.09
CA SER A 319 -6.23 21.53 6.72
C SER A 319 -5.38 20.40 7.28
N TYR A 320 -4.41 20.70 8.16
CA TYR A 320 -3.60 19.71 8.84
C TYR A 320 -4.20 19.31 10.18
N PHE A 321 -4.58 18.03 10.29
CA PHE A 321 -5.33 17.52 11.43
C PHE A 321 -4.60 17.69 12.76
N ARG A 322 -3.35 17.25 12.90
CA ARG A 322 -2.68 17.20 14.21
C ARG A 322 -2.47 18.59 14.82
N ALA A 323 -2.34 19.62 13.98
CA ALA A 323 -2.30 21.01 14.45
C ALA A 323 -3.64 21.44 15.09
N ASN A 324 -4.75 20.94 14.55
CA ASN A 324 -6.11 21.36 14.86
C ASN A 324 -6.95 20.33 15.62
N ALA A 325 -6.44 19.13 15.90
CA ALA A 325 -7.19 18.03 16.44
C ALA A 325 -7.72 18.34 17.85
N HIS A 326 -8.90 17.80 18.18
CA HIS A 326 -9.37 17.79 19.56
C HIS A 326 -8.36 16.99 20.42
N TRP A 327 -8.16 17.38 21.69
CA TRP A 327 -7.14 16.78 22.57
C TRP A 327 -7.30 15.27 22.76
N THR A 328 -8.48 14.71 22.47
CA THR A 328 -8.75 13.26 22.49
C THR A 328 -7.96 12.49 21.43
N PHE A 329 -7.40 13.19 20.43
CA PHE A 329 -6.54 12.62 19.40
C PHE A 329 -5.08 13.01 19.56
N TRP A 330 -4.73 13.67 20.68
CA TRP A 330 -3.32 13.82 21.05
C TRP A 330 -2.75 12.45 21.40
N ASP A 331 -1.45 12.31 21.26
CA ASP A 331 -0.76 11.12 21.74
C ASP A 331 -0.97 11.01 23.26
N PHE A 332 -1.11 9.78 23.74
CA PHE A 332 -1.43 9.55 25.14
C PHE A 332 -0.64 8.41 25.74
N ILE A 333 -0.44 8.51 27.05
CA ILE A 333 0.21 7.49 27.87
C ILE A 333 -0.68 7.23 29.07
N GLN A 334 -0.96 5.96 29.33
CA GLN A 334 -1.68 5.52 30.52
C GLN A 334 -0.70 4.91 31.50
N VAL A 335 -0.60 5.46 32.70
CA VAL A 335 0.33 5.01 33.74
C VAL A 335 -0.44 4.59 34.98
N GLN A 336 -0.47 3.28 35.25
CA GLN A 336 -1.08 2.77 36.48
C GLN A 336 -0.21 3.12 37.69
N ARG A 337 -0.83 3.19 38.86
CA ARG A 337 -0.13 3.43 40.12
C ARG A 337 0.98 2.42 40.33
N GLU A 338 2.12 2.95 40.73
CA GLU A 338 3.37 2.22 41.01
C GLU A 338 3.94 1.47 39.81
N GLN A 339 3.39 1.72 38.61
CA GLN A 339 3.96 1.25 37.35
C GLN A 339 4.76 2.33 36.66
N ALA A 340 5.69 1.87 35.83
CA ALA A 340 6.56 2.67 35.00
C ALA A 340 6.38 2.22 33.55
N MET A 341 5.99 3.15 32.68
CA MET A 341 5.66 2.86 31.29
C MET A 341 6.71 3.48 30.36
N PRO A 342 7.20 2.76 29.33
CA PRO A 342 8.05 3.37 28.31
C PRO A 342 7.25 4.43 27.54
N VAL A 343 7.88 5.55 27.24
CA VAL A 343 7.25 6.70 26.58
C VAL A 343 8.13 7.25 25.47
N ARG A 344 7.52 7.57 24.33
CA ARG A 344 8.20 8.17 23.17
C ARG A 344 8.08 9.70 23.15
N ILE A 345 8.17 10.31 24.33
CA ILE A 345 8.17 11.77 24.49
C ILE A 345 9.58 12.36 24.48
N LEU A 346 10.59 11.54 24.23
CA LEU A 346 11.96 11.97 23.98
C LEU A 346 12.53 11.02 22.91
N PRO A 347 13.51 11.45 22.10
CA PRO A 347 14.08 10.63 21.02
C PRO A 347 14.68 9.31 21.50
N LEU A 348 15.22 9.30 22.72
CA LEU A 348 15.79 8.10 23.35
C LEU A 348 14.71 7.08 23.69
N SER A 349 14.86 5.87 23.14
CA SER A 349 13.93 4.73 23.26
C SER A 349 13.58 4.31 24.69
N ASP A 350 14.44 4.66 25.65
CA ASP A 350 14.40 4.10 26.99
C ASP A 350 13.72 5.02 28.02
N THR A 351 13.15 6.14 27.60
CA THR A 351 12.48 7.07 28.52
C THR A 351 11.26 6.43 29.16
N VAL A 352 11.11 6.57 30.48
CA VAL A 352 10.02 5.95 31.24
C VAL A 352 9.25 6.99 32.05
N LEU A 353 7.92 6.85 32.08
CA LEU A 353 7.02 7.65 32.91
C LEU A 353 6.40 6.77 34.00
N GLU A 354 6.57 7.14 35.26
CA GLU A 354 6.14 6.38 36.43
C GLU A 354 5.07 7.15 37.22
N ASN A 355 4.06 6.45 37.76
CA ASN A 355 3.04 7.03 38.62
C ASN A 355 3.27 6.64 40.09
N ARG A 356 4.01 7.45 40.85
CA ARG A 356 4.22 7.24 42.29
C ARG A 356 3.07 7.86 43.10
N LYS A 357 2.03 7.06 43.40
CA LYS A 357 0.88 7.46 44.23
C LYS A 357 0.23 8.77 43.74
N GLY A 358 -0.06 8.84 42.44
CA GLY A 358 -0.65 10.03 41.79
C GLY A 358 0.37 11.07 41.31
N LYS A 359 1.67 10.86 41.54
CA LYS A 359 2.75 11.76 41.09
C LYS A 359 3.45 11.17 39.88
N LEU A 360 3.41 11.89 38.76
CA LEU A 360 4.12 11.51 37.54
C LEU A 360 5.61 11.84 37.65
N MET A 361 6.45 10.82 37.51
CA MET A 361 7.91 10.89 37.55
C MET A 361 8.45 10.47 36.19
N LEU A 362 9.12 11.38 35.48
CA LEU A 362 9.80 11.09 34.23
C LEU A 362 11.24 10.66 34.52
N HIS A 363 11.66 9.59 33.86
CA HIS A 363 13.00 9.02 33.92
C HIS A 363 13.63 9.12 32.52
N PRO A 364 14.33 10.23 32.19
CA PRO A 364 14.95 10.41 30.88
C PRO A 364 15.97 9.30 30.61
N GLY A 365 15.81 8.59 29.49
CA GLY A 365 16.69 7.48 29.11
C GLY A 365 16.55 6.22 29.97
N GLY A 366 15.66 6.18 30.94
CA GLY A 366 15.36 5.01 31.78
C GLY A 366 15.63 5.23 33.27
N LYS A 367 15.09 4.33 34.11
CA LYS A 367 15.27 4.42 35.58
C LYS A 367 16.76 4.38 35.95
N GLY A 368 17.20 5.32 36.78
CA GLY A 368 18.58 5.40 37.30
C GLY A 368 19.63 5.96 36.35
N LYS A 369 19.30 6.19 35.07
CA LYS A 369 20.27 6.70 34.07
C LYS A 369 20.43 8.22 34.07
N ALA A 370 19.39 8.95 34.48
CA ALA A 370 19.42 10.40 34.62
C ALA A 370 18.64 10.83 35.87
N LYS A 371 18.80 12.10 36.27
CA LYS A 371 18.01 12.70 37.35
C LYS A 371 16.52 12.66 36.99
N GLU A 372 15.72 12.00 37.82
CA GLU A 372 14.27 11.96 37.64
C GLU A 372 13.64 13.35 37.73
N GLU A 373 12.59 13.59 36.95
CA GLU A 373 11.85 14.84 36.92
C GLU A 373 10.38 14.63 37.28
N ARG A 374 9.87 15.39 38.25
CA ARG A 374 8.43 15.35 38.59
C ARG A 374 7.61 16.21 37.62
N LEU A 375 6.75 15.58 36.83
CA LEU A 375 5.84 16.26 35.92
C LEU A 375 4.59 16.77 36.67
N LYS A 376 4.52 18.09 36.90
CA LYS A 376 3.34 18.74 37.51
C LYS A 376 2.26 19.03 36.46
N LEU A 377 1.53 18.01 36.03
CA LEU A 377 0.48 18.16 35.01
C LEU A 377 -0.91 18.36 35.64
N GLY A 378 -1.77 19.09 34.94
CA GLY A 378 -3.18 19.30 35.34
C GLY A 378 -4.11 19.19 34.13
N PRO A 379 -5.42 19.49 34.28
CA PRO A 379 -6.41 19.33 33.21
C PRO A 379 -6.30 20.40 32.11
N LYS A 380 -5.45 21.41 32.30
CA LYS A 380 -5.13 22.41 31.27
C LYS A 380 -3.78 22.07 30.66
N ALA A 381 -3.73 22.08 29.33
CA ALA A 381 -2.51 21.99 28.54
C ALA A 381 -1.48 23.03 28.99
N LYS A 382 -0.24 22.58 29.23
CA LYS A 382 0.90 23.43 29.56
C LYS A 382 2.11 23.01 28.75
N LEU A 383 2.84 23.99 28.22
CA LEU A 383 4.11 23.76 27.57
C LEU A 383 5.18 23.37 28.61
N ARG A 384 5.94 22.31 28.31
CA ARG A 384 7.01 21.74 29.15
C ARG A 384 8.30 21.72 28.36
N GLU A 385 9.38 22.23 28.95
CA GLU A 385 10.72 22.23 28.35
C GLU A 385 11.53 21.06 28.90
N PHE A 386 12.07 20.24 28.01
CA PHE A 386 13.05 19.21 28.31
C PHE A 386 14.43 19.70 27.84
N LYS A 387 15.42 19.66 28.73
CA LYS A 387 16.78 20.16 28.46
C LYS A 387 17.77 19.01 28.32
N LYS A 388 18.83 19.22 27.54
CA LYS A 388 19.90 18.24 27.28
C LYS A 388 19.36 16.91 26.73
N VAL A 389 18.35 17.01 25.86
CA VAL A 389 17.76 15.85 25.19
C VAL A 389 18.72 15.42 24.09
N SER A 390 19.12 14.15 24.09
CA SER A 390 19.90 13.55 23.00
C SER A 390 18.98 13.21 21.83
N TYR A 391 19.38 13.63 20.64
CA TYR A 391 18.76 13.29 19.35
C TYR A 391 19.40 12.01 18.79
N ASP A 392 18.77 11.43 17.75
CA ASP A 392 19.25 10.21 17.08
C ASP A 392 20.65 10.36 16.46
N ASP A 393 21.05 11.58 16.11
CA ASP A 393 22.37 11.90 15.56
C ASP A 393 23.46 12.06 16.64
N GLY A 394 23.13 11.78 17.92
CA GLY A 394 24.01 11.96 19.06
C GLY A 394 24.14 13.41 19.54
N SER A 395 23.59 14.39 18.81
CA SER A 395 23.60 15.78 19.27
C SER A 395 22.65 15.96 20.46
N SER A 396 22.85 17.00 21.27
CA SER A 396 21.95 17.32 22.38
C SER A 396 21.31 18.70 22.22
N GLY A 397 20.11 18.88 22.79
CA GLY A 397 19.41 20.16 22.74
C GLY A 397 18.20 20.25 23.66
N LYS A 398 17.23 21.05 23.25
CA LYS A 398 15.98 21.27 23.99
C LYS A 398 14.78 20.84 23.15
N LEU A 399 13.77 20.29 23.82
CA LEU A 399 12.45 20.01 23.25
C LEU A 399 11.38 20.66 24.10
N TRP A 400 10.24 20.98 23.49
CA TRP A 400 9.08 21.52 24.20
C TRP A 400 7.84 20.73 23.86
N HIS A 401 7.10 20.26 24.85
CA HIS A 401 5.86 19.51 24.64
C HIS A 401 4.69 20.22 25.28
N GLU A 402 3.56 20.23 24.62
CA GLU A 402 2.32 20.61 25.29
C GLU A 402 1.73 19.38 25.95
N MET A 403 1.57 19.42 27.27
CA MET A 403 1.16 18.26 28.07
C MET A 403 0.01 18.61 29.01
N MET A 404 -0.88 17.65 29.24
CA MET A 404 -1.92 17.71 30.26
C MET A 404 -2.23 16.33 30.81
N VAL A 405 -2.88 16.30 31.98
CA VAL A 405 -3.60 15.11 32.42
C VAL A 405 -4.98 15.16 31.79
N ARG A 406 -5.45 14.03 31.25
CA ARG A 406 -6.84 13.89 30.80
C ARG A 406 -7.77 14.34 31.94
N PRO A 407 -8.71 15.28 31.72
CA PRO A 407 -9.52 15.81 32.80
C PRO A 407 -10.26 14.71 33.55
N ASN A 408 -10.24 14.74 34.89
CA ASN A 408 -10.88 13.73 35.73
C ASN A 408 -12.42 13.73 35.62
N ARG A 409 -13.00 14.78 35.03
CA ARG A 409 -14.39 14.86 34.63
C ARG A 409 -14.44 15.56 33.29
N TYR A 410 -14.76 14.81 32.25
CA TYR A 410 -15.13 15.37 30.94
C TYR A 410 -16.33 14.61 30.41
N GLN A 411 -17.26 15.34 29.82
CA GLN A 411 -18.42 14.76 29.17
C GLN A 411 -18.15 14.57 27.68
N GLN A 412 -18.11 13.31 27.25
CA GLN A 412 -18.10 12.96 25.84
C GLN A 412 -19.35 12.16 25.56
N ASN A 413 -20.21 12.58 24.62
CA ASN A 413 -21.46 11.87 24.31
C ASN A 413 -22.41 11.66 25.52
N GLY A 414 -22.43 12.58 26.48
CA GLY A 414 -23.22 12.41 27.72
C GLY A 414 -22.59 11.45 28.74
N PHE A 415 -21.41 10.89 28.45
CA PHE A 415 -20.64 10.07 29.37
C PHE A 415 -19.64 10.91 30.14
N THR A 416 -19.75 10.90 31.47
CA THR A 416 -18.70 11.42 32.34
C THR A 416 -17.56 10.40 32.42
N MET A 417 -16.42 10.72 31.81
CA MET A 417 -15.19 9.95 31.99
C MET A 417 -14.50 10.42 33.27
N GLY A 418 -14.36 9.49 34.22
CA GLY A 418 -13.69 9.69 35.50
C GLY A 418 -12.19 9.39 35.40
N GLY A 419 -11.34 10.31 35.88
CA GLY A 419 -9.94 10.00 36.15
C GLY A 419 -9.79 9.32 37.52
N SER A 420 -8.93 8.31 37.65
CA SER A 420 -8.53 7.73 38.94
C SER A 420 -7.10 8.14 39.27
N SER A 421 -6.75 8.30 40.56
CA SER A 421 -5.34 8.42 40.95
C SER A 421 -4.53 7.16 40.61
N ASP A 422 -5.21 6.02 40.51
CA ASP A 422 -4.60 4.74 40.19
C ASP A 422 -4.31 4.56 38.69
N LEU A 423 -4.89 5.40 37.82
CA LEU A 423 -4.64 5.41 36.39
C LEU A 423 -4.61 6.84 35.86
N ILE A 424 -3.41 7.37 35.64
CA ILE A 424 -3.25 8.70 35.06
C ILE A 424 -3.09 8.56 33.54
N THR A 425 -3.96 9.22 32.78
CA THR A 425 -3.78 9.38 31.33
C THR A 425 -3.13 10.74 31.05
N VAL A 426 -1.89 10.73 30.57
CA VAL A 426 -1.17 11.91 30.12
C VAL A 426 -1.40 12.08 28.62
N LEU A 427 -1.83 13.26 28.22
CA LEU A 427 -1.99 13.66 26.82
C LEU A 427 -0.85 14.60 26.46
N TYR A 428 -0.25 14.42 25.28
CA TYR A 428 0.83 15.26 24.83
C TYR A 428 0.82 15.46 23.31
N ARG A 429 1.43 16.56 22.88
CA ARG A 429 1.81 16.82 21.49
C ARG A 429 3.08 17.65 21.44
N GLY A 430 3.77 17.63 20.31
CA GLY A 430 5.01 18.38 20.14
C GLY A 430 4.76 19.89 20.11
N GLY A 431 5.51 20.64 20.91
CA GLY A 431 5.54 22.11 20.95
C GLY A 431 6.91 22.65 20.53
N THR A 432 7.67 21.83 19.79
CA THR A 432 9.00 22.15 19.28
C THR A 432 8.88 22.53 17.80
N MET A 433 9.58 23.58 17.40
CA MET A 433 9.64 23.99 16.00
C MET A 433 11.04 24.41 15.57
N VAL A 434 11.30 24.29 14.28
CA VAL A 434 12.45 24.88 13.60
C VAL A 434 11.94 25.89 12.59
N ALA A 435 12.63 27.01 12.39
CA ALA A 435 12.27 27.99 11.38
C ALA A 435 13.49 28.45 10.59
N GLY A 436 13.26 28.76 9.32
CA GLY A 436 14.32 29.19 8.41
C GLY A 436 13.78 29.88 7.16
N LYS A 437 14.66 30.03 6.18
CA LYS A 437 14.32 30.44 4.82
C LYS A 437 14.85 29.40 3.85
N LEU A 438 14.02 28.91 2.96
CA LEU A 438 14.35 27.92 1.96
C LEU A 438 13.97 28.47 0.59
N ARG A 439 14.95 28.59 -0.32
CA ARG A 439 14.75 29.24 -1.63
C ARG A 439 14.07 30.62 -1.51
N GLY A 440 14.44 31.41 -0.49
CA GLY A 440 13.84 32.72 -0.21
C GLY A 440 12.52 32.70 0.58
N VAL A 441 11.81 31.57 0.62
CA VAL A 441 10.52 31.41 1.31
C VAL A 441 10.75 31.10 2.79
N LYS A 442 10.09 31.84 3.68
CA LYS A 442 10.10 31.52 5.12
C LYS A 442 9.29 30.26 5.38
N PHE A 443 9.85 29.37 6.19
CA PHE A 443 9.17 28.18 6.66
C PHE A 443 9.30 28.00 8.17
N GLU A 444 8.33 27.29 8.73
CA GLU A 444 8.38 26.70 10.07
C GLU A 444 8.10 25.20 9.94
N LEU A 445 8.91 24.38 10.57
CA LEU A 445 8.78 22.93 10.65
C LEU A 445 8.44 22.56 12.08
N HIS A 446 7.40 21.76 12.25
CA HIS A 446 6.85 21.41 13.55
C HIS A 446 6.90 19.90 13.73
N ASP A 447 7.59 19.46 14.79
CA ASP A 447 7.52 18.11 15.32
C ASP A 447 6.15 17.97 16.00
N ALA A 448 5.21 17.29 15.35
CA ALA A 448 3.82 17.30 15.79
C ALA A 448 3.55 16.29 16.91
N ASN A 449 4.23 15.15 16.87
CA ASN A 449 4.06 14.07 17.84
C ASN A 449 4.96 14.28 19.08
N GLY A 450 5.94 15.18 19.02
CA GLY A 450 6.85 15.46 20.12
C GLY A 450 7.82 14.31 20.37
N ASN A 451 8.29 13.60 19.36
CA ASN A 451 9.30 12.57 19.57
C ASN A 451 10.73 13.11 19.38
N GLY A 452 10.86 14.40 19.04
CA GLY A 452 12.12 15.08 18.78
C GLY A 452 12.77 14.71 17.43
N LYS A 453 12.03 14.00 16.57
CA LYS A 453 12.35 13.80 15.17
C LYS A 453 11.46 14.75 14.36
N PHE A 454 12.07 15.42 13.40
CA PHE A 454 11.36 16.34 12.52
C PHE A 454 11.06 15.74 11.15
N ASN A 455 11.51 14.50 10.90
CA ASN A 455 11.38 13.80 9.63
C ASN A 455 10.31 12.70 9.66
N ASP A 456 9.31 12.81 10.54
CA ASP A 456 8.17 11.90 10.51
C ASP A 456 7.19 12.30 9.41
N TRP A 457 7.45 11.81 8.21
CA TRP A 457 6.65 12.10 7.01
C TRP A 457 5.15 11.83 7.23
N GLY A 458 4.33 12.81 6.88
CA GLY A 458 2.88 12.76 7.06
C GLY A 458 2.39 13.00 8.50
N ALA A 459 3.25 12.95 9.51
CA ALA A 459 2.93 13.23 10.90
C ALA A 459 3.43 14.62 11.33
N ASP A 460 4.61 15.03 10.89
CA ASP A 460 5.10 16.40 11.05
C ASP A 460 4.47 17.32 10.00
N TYR A 461 4.64 18.63 10.18
CA TYR A 461 4.09 19.60 9.24
C TYR A 461 4.96 20.83 9.05
N LEU A 462 4.81 21.41 7.86
CA LEU A 462 5.48 22.62 7.42
C LEU A 462 4.46 23.76 7.32
N ILE A 463 4.84 24.95 7.76
CA ILE A 463 4.12 26.18 7.53
C ILE A 463 4.97 27.06 6.64
N PHE A 464 4.47 27.41 5.46
CA PHE A 464 5.10 28.35 4.54
C PHE A 464 4.40 29.70 4.55
N GLY A 465 5.17 30.79 4.50
CA GLY A 465 4.65 32.16 4.42
C GLY A 465 4.39 32.81 5.79
N LYS A 466 3.49 33.79 5.83
CA LYS A 466 3.18 34.56 7.06
C LYS A 466 1.69 34.92 7.18
N GLY A 467 1.25 35.08 8.41
CA GLY A 467 -0.08 35.61 8.75
C GLY A 467 -1.21 34.74 8.20
N LYS A 468 -2.29 35.38 7.72
CA LYS A 468 -3.47 34.66 7.18
C LYS A 468 -3.21 33.92 5.86
N LYS A 469 -2.12 34.25 5.15
CA LYS A 469 -1.72 33.59 3.90
C LYS A 469 -0.80 32.39 4.12
N ALA A 470 -0.41 32.13 5.37
CA ALA A 470 0.46 31.02 5.69
C ALA A 470 -0.23 29.69 5.37
N GLN A 471 0.47 28.81 4.67
CA GLN A 471 -0.05 27.49 4.28
C GLN A 471 0.60 26.44 5.17
N CYS A 472 -0.24 25.70 5.89
CA CYS A 472 0.19 24.55 6.67
C CYS A 472 -0.04 23.29 5.84
N ARG A 473 1.00 22.47 5.68
CA ARG A 473 0.99 21.24 4.89
C ARG A 473 1.65 20.12 5.69
N ALA A 474 1.15 18.90 5.55
CA ALA A 474 1.85 17.72 6.09
C ALA A 474 3.27 17.65 5.51
N LEU A 475 4.22 17.20 6.32
CA LEU A 475 5.58 16.96 5.86
C LEU A 475 5.57 15.91 4.75
N SER A 476 6.19 16.24 3.62
CA SER A 476 6.07 15.47 2.40
C SER A 476 7.35 15.53 1.57
N LYS A 477 7.70 14.41 0.93
CA LYS A 477 8.86 14.27 0.03
C LYS A 477 8.87 15.32 -1.09
N TYR A 478 7.70 15.73 -1.58
CA TYR A 478 7.60 16.79 -2.58
C TYR A 478 6.79 17.94 -2.02
N ILE A 479 7.31 19.15 -2.17
CA ILE A 479 6.67 20.38 -1.72
C ILE A 479 6.61 21.41 -2.85
N GLU A 480 5.65 22.31 -2.76
CA GLU A 480 5.53 23.45 -3.66
C GLU A 480 6.00 24.71 -2.93
N LEU A 481 6.94 25.44 -3.53
CA LEU A 481 7.43 26.73 -3.05
C LEU A 481 7.27 27.75 -4.17
N ASP A 482 6.55 28.84 -3.90
CA ASP A 482 6.27 29.91 -4.88
C ASP A 482 5.80 29.41 -6.25
N GLY A 483 4.97 28.36 -6.25
CA GLY A 483 4.44 27.78 -7.49
C GLY A 483 5.46 26.94 -8.27
N LEU A 484 6.55 26.46 -7.65
CA LEU A 484 7.51 25.52 -8.23
C LEU A 484 7.60 24.26 -7.35
N MET A 485 7.75 23.09 -7.98
CA MET A 485 7.82 21.81 -7.27
C MET A 485 9.26 21.44 -6.91
N TYR A 486 9.49 21.03 -5.67
CA TYR A 486 10.80 20.62 -5.17
C TYR A 486 10.72 19.26 -4.48
N GLU A 487 11.78 18.46 -4.63
CA GLU A 487 12.07 17.37 -3.71
C GLU A 487 12.62 17.96 -2.39
N PHE A 488 12.09 17.47 -1.28
CA PHE A 488 12.39 17.93 0.07
C PHE A 488 13.15 16.85 0.83
N GLY A 489 14.26 17.23 1.42
CA GLY A 489 15.04 16.38 2.33
C GLY A 489 15.25 17.09 3.66
N LEU A 490 15.38 16.30 4.71
CA LEU A 490 15.45 16.80 6.07
C LEU A 490 16.17 15.79 6.95
N ASP A 491 17.05 16.29 7.82
CA ASP A 491 17.69 15.48 8.84
C ASP A 491 16.77 15.31 10.07
N ALA A 492 16.86 14.16 10.75
CA ALA A 492 15.96 13.83 11.85
C ALA A 492 15.92 14.88 12.98
N ASN A 493 17.05 15.53 13.25
CA ASN A 493 17.18 16.57 14.28
C ASN A 493 16.56 17.94 13.88
N GLY A 494 16.06 18.08 12.65
CA GLY A 494 15.49 19.32 12.11
C GLY A 494 16.49 20.44 11.81
N LYS A 495 17.80 20.25 12.04
CA LYS A 495 18.83 21.30 11.93
C LYS A 495 19.25 21.60 10.50
N THR A 496 18.98 20.67 9.58
CA THR A 496 19.34 20.77 8.17
C THR A 496 18.13 20.43 7.31
N VAL A 497 17.76 21.36 6.44
CA VAL A 497 16.71 21.20 5.43
C VAL A 497 17.33 21.37 4.06
N ARG A 498 16.93 20.53 3.10
CA ARG A 498 17.44 20.60 1.73
C ARG A 498 16.29 20.54 0.71
N THR A 499 16.42 21.30 -0.38
CA THR A 499 15.52 21.20 -1.53
C THR A 499 16.26 21.06 -2.85
N LYS A 500 15.72 20.22 -3.71
CA LYS A 500 16.20 20.03 -5.08
C LYS A 500 15.04 20.30 -6.06
N PRO A 501 15.24 21.05 -7.14
CA PRO A 501 14.23 21.21 -8.18
C PRO A 501 13.70 19.84 -8.62
N TYR A 502 12.39 19.62 -8.53
CA TYR A 502 11.81 18.42 -9.11
C TYR A 502 11.74 18.60 -10.62
N THR A 503 12.30 17.66 -11.38
CA THR A 503 12.35 17.70 -12.85
C THR A 503 11.53 16.59 -13.50
N GLY A 504 10.84 15.78 -12.70
CA GLY A 504 9.99 14.70 -13.20
C GLY A 504 8.65 15.22 -13.71
N PRO A 505 7.78 14.35 -14.24
CA PRO A 505 6.46 14.77 -14.72
C PRO A 505 5.60 15.25 -13.56
N ILE A 506 4.66 16.15 -13.86
CA ILE A 506 3.61 16.64 -12.95
C ILE A 506 2.24 16.43 -13.58
N ALA A 507 1.20 16.38 -12.76
CA ALA A 507 -0.18 16.21 -13.18
C ALA A 507 -1.12 17.13 -12.41
N PRO A 508 -2.15 17.68 -13.05
CA PRO A 508 -3.20 18.39 -12.36
C PRO A 508 -4.15 17.42 -11.65
N LEU A 509 -4.41 17.67 -10.37
CA LEU A 509 -5.34 16.93 -9.52
C LEU A 509 -6.44 17.86 -9.00
N LYS A 510 -7.69 17.47 -9.22
CA LYS A 510 -8.89 18.07 -8.64
C LYS A 510 -9.46 17.11 -7.61
N PHE A 511 -9.94 17.65 -6.50
CA PHE A 511 -10.62 16.89 -5.46
C PHE A 511 -12.10 17.25 -5.40
N GLU A 512 -12.96 16.25 -5.50
CA GLU A 512 -14.40 16.39 -5.36
C GLU A 512 -14.87 15.68 -4.10
N TYR A 513 -15.54 16.43 -3.24
CA TYR A 513 -16.06 15.91 -1.99
C TYR A 513 -17.46 16.43 -1.75
N LYS A 514 -18.38 15.51 -1.44
CA LYS A 514 -19.78 15.84 -1.13
C LYS A 514 -20.16 15.27 0.23
N SER A 515 -20.59 16.13 1.13
CA SER A 515 -21.24 15.75 2.39
C SER A 515 -22.00 16.95 2.96
N GLY A 516 -22.69 16.77 4.08
CA GLY A 516 -23.38 17.88 4.76
C GLY A 516 -22.43 18.93 5.34
N ILE A 517 -21.17 18.57 5.61
CA ILE A 517 -20.16 19.46 6.18
C ILE A 517 -18.84 19.39 5.38
N LYS A 518 -18.13 20.52 5.27
CA LYS A 518 -16.79 20.54 4.66
C LYS A 518 -15.81 19.78 5.56
N PRO A 519 -15.03 18.82 5.02
CA PRO A 519 -13.97 18.18 5.77
C PRO A 519 -12.91 19.22 6.14
N SER A 520 -12.34 19.06 7.33
CA SER A 520 -11.28 19.91 7.83
C SER A 520 -9.92 19.47 7.31
N ALA A 521 -9.71 18.18 7.05
CA ALA A 521 -8.43 17.64 6.55
C ALA A 521 -8.69 16.43 5.65
N MET A 522 -7.95 16.26 4.56
CA MET A 522 -7.97 15.05 3.72
C MET A 522 -6.57 14.80 3.14
N LEU A 523 -5.87 13.80 3.64
CA LEU A 523 -4.50 13.48 3.25
C LEU A 523 -4.46 12.22 2.38
N ALA A 524 -3.69 12.31 1.30
CA ALA A 524 -3.31 11.18 0.48
C ALA A 524 -1.80 10.94 0.57
N ARG A 525 -1.39 9.69 0.37
CA ARG A 525 -0.02 9.21 0.48
C ARG A 525 0.35 8.40 -0.76
N GLY A 526 1.62 8.40 -1.16
CA GLY A 526 2.12 7.46 -2.17
C GLY A 526 1.92 6.00 -1.76
N ASN A 527 1.52 5.16 -2.72
CA ASN A 527 1.25 3.74 -2.46
C ASN A 527 2.52 2.86 -2.55
N LEU A 528 3.49 3.25 -3.39
CA LEU A 528 4.73 2.52 -3.60
C LEU A 528 5.77 2.87 -2.54
N VAL A 529 6.68 1.95 -2.24
CA VAL A 529 7.68 2.08 -1.17
C VAL A 529 8.53 3.35 -1.32
N GLU A 530 8.96 3.67 -2.54
CA GLU A 530 9.76 4.86 -2.85
C GLU A 530 9.00 6.19 -2.71
N ASP A 531 7.67 6.13 -2.69
CA ASP A 531 6.74 7.25 -2.64
C ASP A 531 5.96 7.30 -1.31
N GLN A 532 6.25 6.38 -0.39
CA GLN A 532 5.59 6.32 0.91
C GLN A 532 5.78 7.59 1.75
N ASN A 533 6.80 8.40 1.47
CA ASN A 533 7.03 9.68 2.13
C ASN A 533 6.37 10.87 1.40
N TYR A 534 5.70 10.63 0.27
CA TYR A 534 4.97 11.66 -0.45
C TYR A 534 3.53 11.76 0.06
N PHE A 535 3.25 12.87 0.74
CA PHE A 535 1.93 13.25 1.24
C PHE A 535 1.42 14.49 0.53
N HIS A 536 0.12 14.56 0.28
CA HIS A 536 -0.51 15.78 -0.21
C HIS A 536 -1.91 15.91 0.36
N ASP A 537 -2.32 17.17 0.53
CA ASP A 537 -3.63 17.51 1.05
C ASP A 537 -4.62 17.71 -0.08
N LEU A 538 -5.58 16.81 -0.17
CA LEU A 538 -6.63 16.81 -1.17
C LEU A 538 -7.51 18.06 -1.07
N LEU A 539 -7.61 18.71 0.10
CA LEU A 539 -8.41 19.93 0.24
C LEU A 539 -7.82 21.12 -0.52
N GLN A 540 -6.52 21.13 -0.77
CA GLN A 540 -5.88 22.14 -1.62
C GLN A 540 -6.32 22.02 -3.08
N CYS A 541 -6.74 20.82 -3.48
CA CYS A 541 -7.24 20.47 -4.81
C CYS A 541 -8.76 20.68 -4.95
N ARG A 542 -9.46 21.10 -3.88
CA ARG A 542 -10.93 21.14 -3.88
C ARG A 542 -11.50 22.30 -4.68
N GLU A 543 -11.01 23.51 -4.46
CA GLU A 543 -11.54 24.72 -5.11
C GLU A 543 -11.03 24.83 -6.54
N LYS A 544 -9.76 24.54 -6.75
CA LYS A 544 -9.10 24.50 -8.06
C LYS A 544 -8.16 23.29 -8.14
N PRO A 545 -7.89 22.76 -9.34
CA PRO A 545 -6.90 21.72 -9.49
C PRO A 545 -5.51 22.20 -9.02
N GLN A 546 -4.69 21.30 -8.50
CA GLN A 546 -3.31 21.56 -8.08
C GLN A 546 -2.36 20.63 -8.80
N TRP A 547 -1.14 21.09 -9.01
CA TRP A 547 -0.08 20.28 -9.57
C TRP A 547 0.48 19.32 -8.53
N VAL A 548 0.52 18.03 -8.85
CA VAL A 548 1.05 16.97 -8.00
C VAL A 548 1.99 16.07 -8.79
N VAL A 549 2.80 15.28 -8.09
CA VAL A 549 3.64 14.25 -8.72
C VAL A 549 2.77 13.05 -9.11
N PRO A 550 2.84 12.54 -10.36
CA PRO A 550 2.10 11.37 -10.84
C PRO A 550 2.47 10.10 -10.07
N GLY A 551 1.59 9.11 -10.10
CA GLY A 551 1.79 7.80 -9.48
C GLY A 551 0.55 7.30 -8.73
N ALA A 552 0.63 6.07 -8.23
CA ALA A 552 -0.41 5.48 -7.40
C ALA A 552 -0.43 6.12 -6.01
N ARG A 553 -1.62 6.53 -5.57
CA ARG A 553 -1.87 7.19 -4.29
C ARG A 553 -2.93 6.42 -3.51
N ILE A 554 -2.81 6.39 -2.20
CA ILE A 554 -3.85 5.90 -1.31
C ILE A 554 -4.38 7.05 -0.47
N PHE A 555 -5.68 7.02 -0.18
CA PHE A 555 -6.21 7.86 0.88
C PHE A 555 -5.60 7.39 2.21
N TRP A 556 -4.98 8.32 2.94
CA TRP A 556 -4.29 8.02 4.19
C TRP A 556 -5.22 8.23 5.37
N GLU A 557 -5.67 9.48 5.56
CA GLU A 557 -6.59 9.86 6.62
C GLU A 557 -7.28 11.18 6.31
N GLY A 558 -8.40 11.45 6.97
CA GLY A 558 -9.12 12.70 6.84
C GLY A 558 -10.04 12.93 8.04
N TYR A 559 -10.59 14.13 8.17
CA TYR A 559 -11.40 14.48 9.33
C TYR A 559 -12.47 15.50 8.98
N ILE A 560 -13.62 15.38 9.64
CA ILE A 560 -14.63 16.43 9.71
C ILE A 560 -14.64 16.96 11.13
N ALA A 561 -14.48 18.27 11.32
CA ALA A 561 -14.67 18.91 12.61
C ALA A 561 -15.77 19.97 12.54
N MET A 562 -16.67 19.96 13.53
CA MET A 562 -17.72 20.98 13.66
C MET A 562 -18.02 21.30 15.13
N GLY A 563 -18.45 22.53 15.40
CA GLY A 563 -18.60 23.04 16.77
C GLY A 563 -17.29 23.57 17.37
N LYS A 564 -17.32 23.95 18.65
CA LYS A 564 -16.18 24.54 19.38
C LYS A 564 -16.07 23.95 20.79
N GLY A 565 -14.85 23.94 21.33
CA GLY A 565 -14.56 23.46 22.68
C GLY A 565 -15.10 22.06 22.93
N ASP A 566 -15.75 21.87 24.08
CA ASP A 566 -16.27 20.58 24.53
C ASP A 566 -17.46 20.06 23.68
N LYS A 567 -18.09 20.95 22.90
CA LYS A 567 -19.16 20.60 21.95
C LYS A 567 -18.62 20.21 20.58
N ARG A 568 -17.29 20.18 20.40
CA ARG A 568 -16.68 19.87 19.11
C ARG A 568 -16.89 18.40 18.75
N GLN A 569 -17.58 18.21 17.64
CA GLN A 569 -17.71 16.93 16.96
C GLN A 569 -16.54 16.74 16.02
N THR A 570 -15.91 15.58 16.10
CA THR A 570 -14.89 15.13 15.15
C THR A 570 -15.30 13.77 14.61
N ILE A 571 -15.26 13.62 13.28
CA ILE A 571 -15.40 12.34 12.60
C ILE A 571 -14.03 12.05 12.00
N TRP A 572 -13.45 10.91 12.37
CA TRP A 572 -12.19 10.45 11.78
C TRP A 572 -12.48 9.62 10.54
N ILE A 573 -11.91 10.00 9.42
CA ILE A 573 -12.04 9.29 8.15
C ILE A 573 -10.76 8.48 7.94
N GLN A 574 -10.91 7.17 7.84
CA GLN A 574 -9.84 6.21 7.58
C GLN A 574 -9.92 5.69 6.15
N ARG A 575 -8.83 5.09 5.65
CA ARG A 575 -8.80 4.44 4.34
C ARG A 575 -9.96 3.49 4.09
N GLY A 576 -10.31 2.65 5.07
CA GLY A 576 -11.36 1.65 4.91
C GLY A 576 -11.10 0.72 3.71
N ARG A 577 -12.07 0.66 2.81
CA ARG A 577 -12.06 -0.10 1.55
C ARG A 577 -11.57 0.72 0.34
N ALA A 578 -11.10 1.96 0.55
CA ALA A 578 -10.65 2.80 -0.55
C ALA A 578 -9.48 2.17 -1.30
N ARG A 579 -9.66 2.05 -2.61
CA ARG A 579 -8.65 1.54 -3.55
C ARG A 579 -7.61 2.63 -3.84
N PRO A 580 -6.39 2.26 -4.24
CA PRO A 580 -5.44 3.24 -4.75
C PRO A 580 -6.02 4.01 -5.94
N PHE A 581 -5.75 5.31 -5.97
CA PHE A 581 -6.07 6.22 -7.07
C PHE A 581 -4.80 6.54 -7.85
N THR A 582 -4.81 6.35 -9.16
CA THR A 582 -3.64 6.63 -10.01
C THR A 582 -3.72 8.04 -10.56
N VAL A 583 -2.70 8.83 -10.28
CA VAL A 583 -2.51 10.16 -10.89
C VAL A 583 -1.67 9.99 -12.16
N THR A 584 -2.24 10.31 -13.32
CA THR A 584 -1.57 10.20 -14.62
C THR A 584 -1.04 11.56 -15.08
N ALA A 585 0.19 11.59 -15.59
CA ALA A 585 0.81 12.79 -16.13
C ALA A 585 0.01 13.38 -17.31
N GLY A 586 -0.01 14.72 -17.41
CA GLY A 586 -0.61 15.43 -18.54
C GLY A 586 -2.14 15.42 -18.62
N MET A 587 -2.84 14.80 -17.67
CA MET A 587 -4.31 14.74 -17.64
C MET A 587 -4.87 15.35 -16.35
N LEU A 588 -6.06 15.94 -16.43
CA LEU A 588 -6.81 16.32 -15.22
C LEU A 588 -7.31 15.07 -14.51
N ASN A 589 -6.74 14.82 -13.33
CA ASN A 589 -7.14 13.72 -12.46
C ASN A 589 -8.21 14.23 -11.51
N ILE A 590 -9.37 13.59 -11.45
CA ILE A 590 -10.43 13.94 -10.49
C ILE A 590 -10.53 12.84 -9.42
N TRP A 591 -10.11 13.16 -8.21
CA TRP A 591 -10.27 12.27 -7.06
C TRP A 591 -11.57 12.61 -6.35
N LYS A 592 -12.53 11.68 -6.38
CA LYS A 592 -13.83 11.82 -5.73
C LYS A 592 -13.85 11.07 -4.40
N MET A 593 -14.47 11.65 -3.37
CA MET A 593 -14.66 11.07 -2.03
C MET A 593 -15.96 11.58 -1.36
N GLY A 594 -16.33 11.01 -0.22
CA GLY A 594 -17.58 11.30 0.46
C GLY A 594 -18.76 10.71 -0.30
N GLY A 595 -19.88 11.42 -0.29
CA GLY A 595 -21.06 11.09 -1.08
C GLY A 595 -21.02 11.60 -2.52
N ALA A 596 -19.83 11.82 -3.09
CA ALA A 596 -19.66 12.38 -4.44
C ALA A 596 -19.86 11.35 -5.57
N GLY A 597 -20.16 10.09 -5.25
CA GLY A 597 -20.53 9.06 -6.22
C GLY A 597 -22.01 8.68 -6.16
N ASP A 598 -22.42 7.78 -7.05
CA ASP A 598 -23.83 7.40 -7.25
C ASP A 598 -24.48 6.74 -6.02
N GLY A 599 -23.67 6.17 -5.11
CA GLY A 599 -24.14 5.53 -3.88
C GLY A 599 -24.25 6.46 -2.66
N GLY A 600 -23.70 7.67 -2.70
CA GLY A 600 -23.64 8.54 -1.52
C GLY A 600 -22.88 7.90 -0.35
N PHE A 601 -23.36 8.10 0.88
CA PHE A 601 -22.85 7.41 2.07
C PHE A 601 -23.66 6.14 2.34
N VAL A 602 -22.96 5.06 2.65
CA VAL A 602 -23.59 3.76 2.87
C VAL A 602 -23.29 3.16 4.24
N PHE A 603 -24.27 2.44 4.78
CA PHE A 603 -24.05 1.57 5.93
C PHE A 603 -23.56 0.20 5.48
N ASP A 604 -22.67 -0.36 6.28
CA ASP A 604 -22.26 -1.76 6.24
C ASP A 604 -22.34 -2.30 7.66
N ALA A 605 -22.92 -3.48 7.83
CA ALA A 605 -23.11 -4.07 9.15
C ALA A 605 -23.31 -5.58 9.07
N LYS A 606 -23.14 -6.24 10.22
CA LYS A 606 -23.42 -7.66 10.40
C LYS A 606 -24.44 -7.84 11.51
N ALA A 607 -25.35 -8.78 11.33
CA ALA A 607 -26.27 -9.23 12.35
C ALA A 607 -26.12 -10.74 12.52
N THR A 608 -26.35 -11.22 13.74
CA THR A 608 -26.31 -12.63 14.12
C THR A 608 -27.63 -13.05 14.74
N VAL A 609 -27.94 -14.34 14.71
CA VAL A 609 -29.04 -14.91 15.49
C VAL A 609 -28.48 -15.54 16.77
N GLU A 610 -28.97 -15.08 17.92
CA GLU A 610 -28.54 -15.57 19.24
C GLU A 610 -29.73 -16.11 20.03
N LYS A 611 -29.48 -17.03 20.97
CA LYS A 611 -30.50 -17.48 21.93
C LYS A 611 -30.65 -16.44 23.04
N GLY A 612 -31.81 -15.80 23.13
CA GLY A 612 -32.15 -14.86 24.18
C GLY A 612 -32.48 -15.52 25.51
N SER A 613 -32.68 -14.69 26.56
CA SER A 613 -33.17 -15.11 27.87
C SER A 613 -34.56 -15.74 27.73
N GLY A 614 -34.66 -17.06 27.85
CA GLY A 614 -35.87 -17.84 27.59
C GLY A 614 -35.80 -18.80 26.38
N GLY A 615 -34.62 -18.99 25.78
CA GLY A 615 -34.38 -19.99 24.74
C GLY A 615 -34.84 -19.60 23.33
N LYS A 616 -35.52 -18.45 23.19
CA LYS A 616 -36.01 -17.92 21.91
C LYS A 616 -34.88 -17.27 21.11
N SER A 617 -34.85 -17.51 19.80
CA SER A 617 -33.91 -16.84 18.88
C SER A 617 -34.22 -15.34 18.77
N GLN A 618 -33.19 -14.51 18.81
CA GLN A 618 -33.27 -13.06 18.60
C GLN A 618 -32.20 -12.62 17.59
N ILE A 619 -32.51 -11.61 16.79
CA ILE A 619 -31.51 -10.97 15.91
C ILE A 619 -30.76 -9.94 16.74
N VAL A 620 -29.44 -10.03 16.71
CA VAL A 620 -28.50 -9.14 17.40
C VAL A 620 -27.69 -8.39 16.36
N LEU A 621 -27.81 -7.06 16.37
CA LEU A 621 -27.00 -6.15 15.55
C LEU A 621 -26.08 -5.38 16.49
N LEU A 622 -24.80 -5.77 16.51
CA LEU A 622 -23.79 -5.12 17.35
C LEU A 622 -23.53 -3.70 16.85
N GLY A 623 -23.56 -2.75 17.79
CA GLY A 623 -23.29 -1.35 17.47
C GLY A 623 -21.93 -1.13 16.79
N SER A 624 -20.91 -1.85 17.25
CA SER A 624 -19.53 -1.81 16.73
C SER A 624 -19.40 -2.31 15.30
N ASP A 625 -20.36 -3.10 14.82
CA ASP A 625 -20.37 -3.60 13.44
C ASP A 625 -21.06 -2.63 12.48
N VAL A 626 -21.78 -1.63 12.97
CA VAL A 626 -22.40 -0.58 12.15
C VAL A 626 -21.34 0.41 11.69
N LYS A 627 -20.88 0.23 10.45
CA LYS A 627 -19.84 1.04 9.80
C LYS A 627 -20.47 1.93 8.73
N ILE A 628 -19.85 3.09 8.50
CA ILE A 628 -20.28 4.06 7.49
C ILE A 628 -19.15 4.23 6.48
N TYR A 629 -19.44 3.99 5.20
CA TYR A 629 -18.49 4.19 4.12
C TYR A 629 -18.96 5.31 3.18
N GLY A 630 -18.02 6.07 2.64
CA GLY A 630 -18.29 6.94 1.49
C GLY A 630 -18.34 6.15 0.19
N SER A 631 -18.73 6.82 -0.90
CA SER A 631 -18.91 6.20 -2.22
C SER A 631 -17.63 5.57 -2.77
N PHE A 632 -16.46 5.94 -2.26
CA PHE A 632 -15.16 5.46 -2.72
C PHE A 632 -14.47 4.55 -1.70
N GLY A 633 -15.21 4.10 -0.68
CA GLY A 633 -14.77 3.08 0.26
C GLY A 633 -14.05 3.61 1.49
N GLU A 634 -13.85 4.91 1.65
CA GLU A 634 -13.30 5.46 2.89
C GLU A 634 -14.27 5.29 4.07
N LEU A 635 -13.73 4.97 5.25
CA LEU A 635 -14.50 4.64 6.45
C LEU A 635 -14.63 5.88 7.35
N TYR A 636 -15.85 6.28 7.69
CA TYR A 636 -16.15 7.38 8.61
C TYR A 636 -16.26 6.82 10.04
N ALA A 637 -15.10 6.70 10.67
CA ALA A 637 -14.89 6.13 11.99
C ALA A 637 -14.98 7.15 13.14
N SER A 638 -14.99 6.62 14.37
CA SER A 638 -14.78 7.33 15.65
C SER A 638 -15.44 8.71 15.76
N ILE A 639 -16.77 8.73 15.85
CA ILE A 639 -17.58 9.95 15.95
C ILE A 639 -17.57 10.44 17.41
N THR A 640 -16.82 11.50 17.71
CA THR A 640 -16.57 11.92 19.10
C THR A 640 -17.79 12.47 19.82
N THR A 641 -18.68 13.15 19.09
CA THR A 641 -19.98 13.62 19.59
C THR A 641 -21.10 13.33 18.58
N GLY A 642 -22.34 13.10 19.00
CA GLY A 642 -23.51 13.02 18.10
C GLY A 642 -23.62 11.73 17.29
N HIS A 643 -23.86 10.60 17.96
CA HIS A 643 -23.97 9.28 17.36
C HIS A 643 -24.90 9.20 16.14
N VAL A 644 -24.51 8.39 15.18
CA VAL A 644 -25.42 7.96 14.11
C VAL A 644 -26.32 6.86 14.65
N THR A 645 -27.61 7.16 14.80
CA THR A 645 -28.62 6.21 15.31
C THR A 645 -29.52 5.76 14.16
N PRO A 646 -29.14 4.71 13.40
CA PRO A 646 -29.90 4.29 12.24
C PRO A 646 -31.26 3.70 12.62
N GLN A 647 -32.23 3.93 11.76
CA GLN A 647 -33.45 3.13 11.70
C GLN A 647 -33.13 1.81 11.02
N VAL A 648 -33.44 0.71 11.70
CA VAL A 648 -33.26 -0.66 11.21
C VAL A 648 -34.61 -1.20 10.78
N GLN A 649 -34.66 -1.69 9.55
CA GLN A 649 -35.81 -2.38 8.98
C GLN A 649 -35.41 -3.84 8.77
N VAL A 650 -36.21 -4.78 9.25
CA VAL A 650 -35.95 -6.22 9.09
C VAL A 650 -37.08 -6.86 8.31
N SER A 651 -36.74 -7.72 7.35
CA SER A 651 -37.65 -8.57 6.61
C SER A 651 -37.29 -10.04 6.79
N VAL A 652 -38.31 -10.90 6.77
CA VAL A 652 -38.18 -12.35 6.93
C VAL A 652 -38.42 -13.01 5.57
N GLY A 653 -37.54 -13.93 5.19
CA GLY A 653 -37.54 -14.60 3.88
C GLY A 653 -36.62 -13.94 2.86
N LYS A 654 -35.99 -14.77 2.00
CA LYS A 654 -34.99 -14.35 1.00
C LYS A 654 -35.50 -13.34 -0.03
N ASP A 655 -36.82 -13.30 -0.27
CA ASP A 655 -37.42 -12.48 -1.34
C ASP A 655 -38.38 -11.40 -0.84
N SER A 656 -38.68 -11.36 0.47
CA SER A 656 -39.57 -10.33 1.00
C SER A 656 -38.85 -8.98 1.07
N THR A 657 -39.44 -7.96 0.42
CA THR A 657 -39.04 -6.54 0.56
C THR A 657 -39.92 -5.79 1.57
N LYS A 658 -40.99 -6.44 2.06
CA LYS A 658 -41.86 -5.86 3.09
C LYS A 658 -41.17 -5.99 4.45
N ALA A 659 -40.87 -4.85 5.06
CA ALA A 659 -40.29 -4.80 6.41
C ALA A 659 -41.34 -5.22 7.45
N VAL A 660 -41.00 -6.22 8.26
CA VAL A 660 -41.86 -6.75 9.34
C VAL A 660 -41.56 -6.06 10.67
N ILE A 661 -40.35 -5.51 10.82
CA ILE A 661 -39.93 -4.79 12.02
C ILE A 661 -39.23 -3.50 11.61
N LYS A 662 -39.59 -2.39 12.26
CA LYS A 662 -38.88 -1.11 12.15
C LYS A 662 -38.51 -0.64 13.54
N LYS A 663 -37.21 -0.56 13.85
CA LYS A 663 -36.72 -0.13 15.16
C LYS A 663 -35.50 0.76 15.01
N LYS A 664 -35.46 1.87 15.74
CA LYS A 664 -34.32 2.78 15.74
C LYS A 664 -33.28 2.27 16.74
N MET A 665 -32.01 2.21 16.33
CA MET A 665 -30.91 2.03 17.27
C MET A 665 -30.82 3.24 18.21
N ARG A 666 -30.30 3.04 19.41
CA ARG A 666 -30.15 4.12 20.40
C ARG A 666 -28.71 4.59 20.45
N ALA A 667 -28.47 5.76 21.04
CA ALA A 667 -27.14 6.13 21.50
C ALA A 667 -26.71 5.14 22.61
N PRO A 668 -25.41 4.83 22.74
CA PRO A 668 -24.91 4.05 23.85
C PRO A 668 -25.22 4.77 25.17
N GLU A 669 -25.42 3.99 26.23
CA GLU A 669 -25.65 4.45 27.60
C GLU A 669 -24.46 4.04 28.49
N ARG A 670 -24.34 4.62 29.69
CA ARG A 670 -23.19 4.39 30.60
C ARG A 670 -22.89 2.90 30.84
N ALA A 671 -23.93 2.08 30.90
CA ALA A 671 -23.82 0.63 31.09
C ALA A 671 -23.17 -0.12 29.90
N ASP A 672 -23.16 0.47 28.70
CA ASP A 672 -22.63 -0.16 27.48
C ASP A 672 -21.11 0.06 27.31
N VAL A 673 -20.54 1.02 28.05
CA VAL A 673 -19.12 1.45 27.95
C VAL A 673 -18.22 0.70 28.94
N THR A 674 -18.76 0.20 30.05
CA THR A 674 -17.99 -0.49 31.09
C THR A 674 -17.32 -1.78 30.60
N LYS A 675 -17.77 -2.35 29.48
CA LYS A 675 -17.19 -3.56 28.87
C LYS A 675 -16.09 -3.27 27.84
N ASN A 676 -16.18 -2.16 27.12
CA ASN A 676 -15.19 -1.74 26.11
C ASN A 676 -15.37 -0.24 25.78
N SER A 677 -14.31 0.56 25.96
CA SER A 677 -14.35 2.00 25.69
C SER A 677 -14.65 2.35 24.23
N ASN A 678 -14.38 1.46 23.27
CA ASN A 678 -14.67 1.70 21.85
C ASN A 678 -16.18 1.79 21.55
N ASN A 679 -17.03 1.19 22.38
CA ASN A 679 -18.48 1.24 22.19
C ASN A 679 -19.04 2.66 22.29
N MET A 680 -18.30 3.59 22.91
CA MET A 680 -18.72 4.99 23.04
C MET A 680 -18.73 5.76 21.71
N PHE A 681 -18.23 5.17 20.62
CA PHE A 681 -18.22 5.77 19.29
C PHE A 681 -19.26 5.18 18.34
N CYS A 682 -19.98 4.16 18.79
CA CYS A 682 -20.92 3.37 17.99
C CYS A 682 -22.34 3.54 18.54
N PRO A 683 -23.40 3.26 17.74
CA PRO A 683 -24.75 3.14 18.30
C PRO A 683 -24.82 1.97 19.31
N LYS A 684 -25.83 1.95 20.16
CA LYS A 684 -26.10 0.85 21.10
C LYS A 684 -26.49 -0.42 20.33
N THR A 685 -25.96 -1.58 20.75
CA THR A 685 -26.38 -2.89 20.25
C THR A 685 -27.90 -3.03 20.26
N LEU A 686 -28.44 -3.47 19.13
CA LEU A 686 -29.87 -3.66 18.94
C LEU A 686 -30.22 -5.13 19.01
N GLU A 687 -31.04 -5.48 19.99
CA GLU A 687 -31.65 -6.80 20.11
C GLU A 687 -33.11 -6.73 19.66
N LEU A 688 -33.48 -7.66 18.76
CA LEU A 688 -34.82 -7.83 18.22
C LEU A 688 -35.38 -9.19 18.67
N LYS A 689 -36.19 -9.15 19.74
CA LYS A 689 -36.73 -10.34 20.43
C LYS A 689 -37.95 -11.00 19.75
N LYS A 690 -38.26 -10.68 18.49
CA LYS A 690 -39.38 -11.32 17.79
C LYS A 690 -38.99 -12.76 17.46
N GLU A 691 -39.90 -13.71 17.59
CA GLU A 691 -39.63 -15.09 17.19
C GLU A 691 -39.42 -15.14 15.67
N PHE A 692 -38.25 -15.64 15.26
CA PHE A 692 -37.91 -15.87 13.86
C PHE A 692 -37.85 -17.38 13.63
N SER A 693 -38.85 -17.92 12.94
CA SER A 693 -38.85 -19.31 12.46
C SER A 693 -38.10 -19.37 11.13
N GLY A 694 -36.78 -19.53 11.17
CA GLY A 694 -35.92 -19.67 10.00
C GLY A 694 -34.62 -18.88 10.09
N SER A 695 -33.59 -19.33 9.37
CA SER A 695 -32.27 -18.68 9.27
C SER A 695 -32.26 -17.45 8.35
N ASP A 696 -33.26 -17.32 7.47
CA ASP A 696 -33.21 -16.37 6.36
C ASP A 696 -33.92 -15.06 6.71
N TYR A 697 -33.15 -14.07 7.16
CA TYR A 697 -33.61 -12.69 7.33
C TYR A 697 -32.71 -11.72 6.58
N ARG A 698 -33.28 -10.57 6.23
CA ARG A 698 -32.54 -9.44 5.67
C ARG A 698 -32.84 -8.18 6.48
N PHE A 699 -31.87 -7.28 6.56
CA PHE A 699 -32.04 -6.01 7.23
C PHE A 699 -31.49 -4.85 6.42
N LYS A 700 -32.03 -3.67 6.67
CA LYS A 700 -31.65 -2.41 6.02
C LYS A 700 -31.51 -1.32 7.07
N LEU A 701 -30.49 -0.48 6.92
CA LEU A 701 -30.23 0.65 7.79
C LEU A 701 -30.47 1.96 7.03
N SER A 702 -31.01 2.95 7.71
CA SER A 702 -31.10 4.32 7.20
C SER A 702 -30.98 5.37 8.30
N ALA A 703 -30.29 6.46 8.01
CA ALA A 703 -30.19 7.61 8.91
C ALA A 703 -30.05 8.90 8.11
N ASP A 704 -30.61 9.99 8.62
CA ASP A 704 -30.24 11.35 8.22
C ASP A 704 -29.31 11.91 9.27
N TYR A 705 -28.06 12.16 8.89
CA TYR A 705 -27.01 12.54 9.81
C TYR A 705 -26.34 13.81 9.32
N LYS A 706 -26.62 14.95 9.98
CA LYS A 706 -26.23 16.30 9.53
C LYS A 706 -24.82 16.41 8.95
N PRO A 707 -23.75 15.82 9.54
CA PRO A 707 -22.41 15.90 8.96
C PRO A 707 -22.27 15.25 7.58
N LEU A 708 -22.93 14.12 7.35
CA LEU A 708 -22.77 13.30 6.14
C LEU A 708 -23.97 13.39 5.18
N GLY A 709 -25.12 13.86 5.65
CA GLY A 709 -26.38 13.82 4.94
C GLY A 709 -27.10 12.49 5.15
N ARG A 710 -27.78 12.01 4.10
CA ARG A 710 -28.54 10.76 4.13
C ARG A 710 -27.63 9.56 3.92
N ILE A 711 -27.74 8.56 4.80
CA ILE A 711 -26.95 7.33 4.82
C ILE A 711 -27.91 6.14 4.72
N ARG A 712 -27.65 5.17 3.85
CA ARG A 712 -28.50 3.98 3.68
C ARG A 712 -27.66 2.74 3.39
N SER A 713 -28.13 1.55 3.76
CA SER A 713 -27.63 0.30 3.17
C SER A 713 -28.57 -0.20 2.09
N ASP A 714 -28.10 -1.13 1.27
CA ASP A 714 -28.98 -2.10 0.59
C ASP A 714 -29.54 -3.10 1.61
N TRP A 715 -30.37 -4.03 1.14
CA TRP A 715 -30.78 -5.17 1.98
C TRP A 715 -29.56 -6.07 2.20
N ILE A 716 -29.18 -6.24 3.46
CA ILE A 716 -28.08 -7.10 3.91
C ILE A 716 -28.68 -8.40 4.41
N THR A 717 -28.20 -9.53 3.89
CA THR A 717 -28.58 -10.87 4.39
C THR A 717 -27.87 -11.13 5.71
N GLY A 718 -28.63 -11.53 6.73
CA GLY A 718 -28.09 -11.97 8.01
C GLY A 718 -27.38 -13.31 7.87
N ASN A 719 -26.36 -13.53 8.71
CA ASN A 719 -25.64 -14.80 8.81
C ASN A 719 -26.14 -15.64 9.98
#